data_AF-A0AAW0VUY0-F1
#
_entry.id   AF-A0AAW0VUY0-F1
#
_cell.length_a   1.000
_cell.length_b   1.000
_cell.length_c   1.000
_cell.angle_alpha   90.00
_cell.angle_beta   90.00
_cell.angle_gamma   90.00
#
_symmetry.space_group_name_H-M   'P 1'
#
loop_
_entity.id
_entity.type
_entity.pdbx_description
1 polymer ?
#
loop_
_entity_poly.entity_id
_entity_poly.type
_entity_poly.pdbx_seq_one_letter_code
_entity_poly.pdbx_strand_id
1 'polypeptide(L)'
;MLTWLKHLGHRGKHPARETSGTNSSNTSVPTMEPLIVEDSDIYKAIMSFPSGSAGGYTGIRPQHLKEMVNPVIGEIAETLLSEITRFVNNSLAGLIPDEIRPFFFGATLCALKKKDGGIRPIAVGNTLRRLVSKAAVRSIRAQAAMMLQPNQLGFGVSQGSEAAVHATRAYINNLPEDNAVVKLDFKNAFNLLKRDVVLAAVQEHFPGLFPFVLAGYSKESMLLFGEHEITSSEGVQQGDPLAPFLFCIAVREITVRLTSELNIWFLDDGTLAGTKESLLHDLTQVMTRGQEMGLVLNPSKCEIISVSQQVINAVRSKLPGAAVIAPTNSVLLGAPLGSNATDTILRKKLEELRRMEQRIGNLDTHDALYLLTKCLSLLRLTYFLRCAPSYDNPILHEYDSILRQIFTKVLNLTLEDGQWNQATLPVRLGGIGVRKSSQIALPAFLSSCIASRELVAAILPEHLRDKIGVQDQKFIDGAMIWDNLTGSETRPAPPNNYKQSHWDGPIVENIASTMLQSVSGKDRARLLAVRAPHAGDFLLAVPNSSLGTRIDPQTIRIGVALRLAAPILAEHRCICGSEAADRFGYHGLVCRKSEGKIARHEEVNNIIKRSLTTAGCPAVREPPQLCRSDGSQKRPDGITLQAWTDGKQVVWDYTCASTLADTYLQYTREEGGAAASFRESQKSRKYGELAHHYMFVPIGSETLGSWGKSASKFLKELGKRLIRVTRDPRAASFLFQRLSAAVQRGNACCILGTRPSSEELDEIFAL
;
A
#
# COMPACT_ATOMS: atom_id res chain seq x y z
N MET A 1 -9.99 -39.59 -12.61
CA MET A 1 -10.10 -38.11 -12.55
C MET A 1 -11.34 -37.62 -11.81
N LEU A 2 -12.55 -38.20 -12.00
CA LEU A 2 -13.70 -38.02 -11.08
C LEU A 2 -13.41 -38.45 -9.63
N THR A 3 -12.61 -39.50 -9.46
CA THR A 3 -11.98 -39.91 -8.17
C THR A 3 -10.98 -38.86 -7.64
N TRP A 4 -10.34 -38.09 -8.53
CA TRP A 4 -9.37 -37.05 -8.19
C TRP A 4 -10.06 -35.76 -7.73
N LEU A 5 -11.20 -35.38 -8.34
CA LEU A 5 -12.09 -34.31 -7.86
C LEU A 5 -12.85 -34.66 -6.57
N LYS A 6 -13.22 -35.94 -6.38
CA LYS A 6 -13.69 -36.44 -5.07
C LYS A 6 -12.59 -36.34 -4.01
N HIS A 7 -11.34 -36.65 -4.34
CA HIS A 7 -10.20 -36.48 -3.42
C HIS A 7 -9.84 -35.02 -3.12
N LEU A 8 -10.16 -34.07 -4.00
CA LEU A 8 -9.94 -32.63 -3.77
C LEU A 8 -11.10 -31.92 -3.04
N GLY A 9 -12.19 -32.62 -2.71
CA GLY A 9 -13.25 -32.09 -1.82
C GLY A 9 -14.01 -30.85 -2.32
N HIS A 10 -13.88 -30.47 -3.61
CA HIS A 10 -14.52 -29.26 -4.15
C HIS A 10 -16.05 -29.28 -4.09
N ARG A 11 -16.68 -30.42 -4.44
CA ARG A 11 -18.14 -30.59 -4.30
C ARG A 11 -18.59 -30.52 -2.83
N GLY A 12 -17.75 -30.95 -1.89
CA GLY A 12 -18.05 -30.84 -0.45
C GLY A 12 -17.95 -29.41 0.10
N LYS A 13 -17.39 -28.46 -0.66
CA LYS A 13 -17.32 -27.04 -0.26
C LYS A 13 -18.55 -26.23 -0.64
N HIS A 14 -19.30 -26.65 -1.66
CA HIS A 14 -20.56 -26.04 -2.07
C HIS A 14 -21.67 -27.08 -1.88
N PRO A 15 -22.33 -27.11 -0.70
CA PRO A 15 -23.34 -28.12 -0.41
C PRO A 15 -24.58 -27.90 -1.30
N ALA A 16 -25.26 -29.00 -1.61
CA ALA A 16 -26.64 -28.94 -2.09
C ALA A 16 -27.56 -28.49 -0.95
N ARG A 17 -28.69 -27.86 -1.29
CA ARG A 17 -29.71 -27.48 -0.30
C ARG A 17 -30.41 -28.75 0.20
N GLU A 18 -30.45 -28.96 1.51
CA GLU A 18 -31.27 -30.02 2.11
C GLU A 18 -32.75 -29.66 1.98
N THR A 19 -33.53 -30.48 1.27
CA THR A 19 -34.98 -30.34 1.14
C THR A 19 -35.68 -30.94 2.36
N SER A 20 -35.56 -30.31 3.53
CA SER A 20 -36.47 -30.58 4.65
C SER A 20 -37.55 -29.50 4.67
N GLY A 21 -38.79 -29.92 4.42
CA GLY A 21 -39.89 -29.03 4.06
C GLY A 21 -40.36 -28.09 5.18
N THR A 22 -40.82 -26.90 4.78
CA THR A 22 -42.15 -26.39 5.11
C THR A 22 -42.44 -25.08 4.35
N ASN A 23 -43.60 -25.11 3.68
CA ASN A 23 -44.53 -24.03 3.37
C ASN A 23 -44.00 -22.68 2.85
N SER A 24 -44.21 -22.49 1.54
CA SER A 24 -44.42 -21.18 0.93
C SER A 24 -45.62 -20.47 1.57
N SER A 25 -45.38 -19.67 2.60
CA SER A 25 -46.33 -18.62 2.95
C SER A 25 -46.16 -17.50 1.93
N ASN A 26 -47.23 -17.28 1.15
CA ASN A 26 -47.43 -16.05 0.38
C ASN A 26 -47.41 -14.86 1.36
N THR A 27 -46.21 -14.34 1.63
CA THR A 27 -46.03 -13.03 2.24
C THR A 27 -46.02 -12.05 1.08
N SER A 28 -47.05 -11.20 1.00
CA SER A 28 -47.04 -10.02 0.15
C SER A 28 -45.78 -9.22 0.47
N VAL A 29 -44.79 -9.27 -0.42
CA VAL A 29 -43.55 -8.50 -0.28
C VAL A 29 -43.96 -7.03 -0.28
N PRO A 30 -43.74 -6.28 0.82
CA PRO A 30 -43.98 -4.83 0.81
C PRO A 30 -43.21 -4.24 -0.37
N THR A 31 -43.79 -3.32 -1.11
CA THR A 31 -43.06 -2.50 -2.09
C THR A 31 -42.00 -1.70 -1.33
N MET A 32 -40.82 -2.29 -1.18
CA MET A 32 -39.67 -1.63 -0.57
C MET A 32 -38.98 -0.79 -1.64
N GLU A 33 -38.77 0.49 -1.37
CA GLU A 33 -38.00 1.36 -2.25
C GLU A 33 -36.57 0.83 -2.35
N PRO A 34 -36.10 0.48 -3.56
CA PRO A 34 -34.77 -0.06 -3.73
C PRO A 34 -33.70 1.02 -3.48
N LEU A 35 -32.51 0.59 -3.12
CA LEU A 35 -31.36 1.47 -3.03
C LEU A 35 -31.08 2.12 -4.39
N ILE A 36 -30.94 3.44 -4.40
CA ILE A 36 -30.60 4.23 -5.60
C ILE A 36 -29.20 4.82 -5.43
N VAL A 37 -28.44 4.86 -6.52
CA VAL A 37 -27.10 5.47 -6.59
C VAL A 37 -26.98 6.40 -7.79
N GLU A 38 -26.07 7.37 -7.68
CA GLU A 38 -25.82 8.39 -8.70
C GLU A 38 -24.56 8.08 -9.53
N ASP A 39 -24.40 8.74 -10.67
CA ASP A 39 -23.23 8.62 -11.55
C ASP A 39 -21.90 8.82 -10.80
N SER A 40 -21.90 9.76 -9.84
CA SER A 40 -20.71 10.03 -9.03
C SER A 40 -20.31 8.84 -8.14
N ASP A 41 -21.27 8.05 -7.68
CA ASP A 41 -21.03 6.87 -6.85
C ASP A 41 -20.56 5.69 -7.70
N ILE A 42 -21.15 5.52 -8.88
CA ILE A 42 -20.72 4.51 -9.85
C ILE A 42 -19.31 4.78 -10.34
N TYR A 43 -18.98 6.02 -10.68
CA TYR A 43 -17.62 6.40 -11.07
C TYR A 43 -16.61 6.06 -9.97
N LYS A 44 -16.90 6.44 -8.72
CA LYS A 44 -16.05 6.10 -7.56
C LYS A 44 -15.94 4.59 -7.36
N ALA A 45 -17.03 3.84 -7.54
CA ALA A 45 -17.04 2.39 -7.43
C ALA A 45 -16.15 1.74 -8.51
N ILE A 46 -16.26 2.16 -9.78
CA ILE A 46 -15.41 1.70 -10.89
C ILE A 46 -13.94 1.99 -10.59
N MET A 47 -13.61 3.24 -10.23
CA MET A 47 -12.23 3.66 -9.99
C MET A 47 -11.58 2.95 -8.81
N SER A 48 -12.37 2.55 -7.81
CA SER A 48 -11.90 1.83 -6.63
C SER A 48 -11.54 0.35 -6.86
N PHE A 49 -11.83 -0.23 -8.03
CA PHE A 49 -11.36 -1.59 -8.33
C PHE A 49 -9.83 -1.64 -8.42
N PRO A 50 -9.17 -2.71 -7.97
CA PRO A 50 -7.76 -2.92 -8.27
C PRO A 50 -7.57 -3.06 -9.79
N SER A 51 -6.60 -2.35 -10.35
CA SER A 51 -6.21 -2.52 -11.76
C SER A 51 -5.66 -3.93 -11.99
N GLY A 52 -5.99 -4.52 -13.14
CA GLY A 52 -5.63 -5.91 -13.47
C GLY A 52 -6.48 -6.99 -12.78
N SER A 53 -7.49 -6.63 -11.98
CA SER A 53 -8.43 -7.60 -11.41
C SER A 53 -9.11 -8.45 -12.50
N ALA A 54 -9.28 -9.75 -12.25
CA ALA A 54 -9.92 -10.67 -13.18
C ALA A 54 -11.41 -10.35 -13.38
N GLY A 55 -11.95 -10.67 -14.56
CA GLY A 55 -13.29 -10.29 -15.00
C GLY A 55 -14.41 -11.32 -14.80
N GLY A 56 -14.08 -12.51 -14.28
CA GLY A 56 -14.98 -13.65 -14.27
C GLY A 56 -15.22 -14.20 -15.69
N TYR A 57 -16.32 -14.93 -15.89
CA TYR A 57 -16.60 -15.65 -17.12
C TYR A 57 -16.95 -14.75 -18.33
N THR A 58 -17.44 -13.53 -18.12
CA THR A 58 -17.79 -12.60 -19.22
C THR A 58 -16.57 -11.95 -19.87
N GLY A 59 -15.38 -12.10 -19.29
CA GLY A 59 -14.14 -11.48 -19.78
C GLY A 59 -14.03 -9.96 -19.56
N ILE A 60 -15.13 -9.27 -19.21
CA ILE A 60 -15.09 -7.84 -18.88
C ILE A 60 -14.31 -7.66 -17.59
N ARG A 61 -13.15 -6.99 -17.66
CA ARG A 61 -12.32 -6.67 -16.49
C ARG A 61 -12.68 -5.29 -15.94
N PRO A 62 -12.48 -5.04 -14.64
CA PRO A 62 -12.62 -3.68 -14.10
C PRO A 62 -11.77 -2.63 -14.81
N GLN A 63 -10.63 -3.03 -15.39
CA GLN A 63 -9.78 -2.14 -16.19
C GLN A 63 -10.51 -1.61 -17.44
N HIS A 64 -11.28 -2.46 -18.14
CA HIS A 64 -12.06 -2.02 -19.30
C HIS A 64 -13.07 -0.94 -18.89
N LEU A 65 -13.78 -1.12 -17.77
CA LEU A 65 -14.73 -0.12 -17.27
C LEU A 65 -14.02 1.21 -16.96
N LYS A 66 -12.86 1.18 -16.30
CA LYS A 66 -12.08 2.38 -15.98
C LYS A 66 -11.67 3.16 -17.23
N GLU A 67 -11.29 2.44 -18.29
CA GLU A 67 -10.88 3.05 -19.56
C GLU A 67 -12.08 3.62 -20.31
N MET A 68 -13.19 2.88 -20.37
CA MET A 68 -14.39 3.30 -21.11
C MET A 68 -15.11 4.50 -20.47
N VAL A 69 -15.09 4.63 -19.14
CA VAL A 69 -15.67 5.80 -18.43
C VAL A 69 -14.65 6.90 -18.17
N ASN A 70 -13.50 6.88 -18.85
CA ASN A 70 -12.48 7.91 -18.66
C ASN A 70 -12.99 9.26 -19.20
N PRO A 71 -13.06 10.33 -18.38
CA PRO A 71 -13.57 11.63 -18.83
C PRO A 71 -12.80 12.26 -20.01
N VAL A 72 -11.57 11.81 -20.30
CA VAL A 72 -10.80 12.26 -21.48
C VAL A 72 -11.49 11.89 -22.80
N ILE A 73 -12.33 10.85 -22.81
CA ILE A 73 -13.08 10.41 -23.99
C ILE A 73 -14.24 11.39 -24.31
N GLY A 74 -14.66 12.21 -23.34
CA GLY A 74 -15.74 13.20 -23.50
C GLY A 74 -17.14 12.61 -23.34
N GLU A 75 -18.11 13.20 -24.04
CA GLU A 75 -19.56 12.96 -23.89
C GLU A 75 -19.96 11.47 -24.00
N ILE A 76 -19.27 10.68 -24.82
CA ILE A 76 -19.54 9.24 -24.97
C ILE A 76 -19.28 8.50 -23.64
N ALA A 77 -18.21 8.84 -22.93
CA ALA A 77 -17.89 8.22 -21.64
C ALA A 77 -18.86 8.65 -20.53
N GLU A 78 -19.33 9.91 -20.56
CA GLU A 78 -20.34 10.42 -19.63
C GLU A 78 -21.68 9.71 -19.86
N THR A 79 -22.12 9.60 -21.12
CA THR A 79 -23.33 8.86 -21.50
C THR A 79 -23.24 7.40 -21.05
N LEU A 80 -22.11 6.72 -21.32
CA LEU A 80 -21.90 5.35 -20.88
C LEU A 80 -21.94 5.22 -19.35
N LEU A 81 -21.37 6.18 -18.61
CA LEU A 81 -21.45 6.18 -17.15
C LEU A 81 -22.90 6.23 -16.67
N SER A 82 -23.72 7.13 -17.24
CA SER A 82 -25.15 7.23 -16.90
C SER A 82 -25.93 5.97 -17.27
N GLU A 83 -25.61 5.31 -18.40
CA GLU A 83 -26.19 4.03 -18.77
C GLU A 83 -25.80 2.90 -17.80
N ILE A 84 -24.55 2.87 -17.35
CA ILE A 84 -24.08 1.92 -16.33
C ILE A 84 -24.80 2.21 -14.99
N THR A 85 -25.01 3.47 -14.62
CA THR A 85 -25.76 3.84 -13.42
C THR A 85 -27.20 3.35 -13.50
N ARG A 86 -27.88 3.55 -14.64
CA ARG A 86 -29.23 3.03 -14.84
C ARG A 86 -29.26 1.50 -14.74
N PHE A 87 -28.29 0.82 -15.34
CA PHE A 87 -28.14 -0.64 -15.21
C PHE A 87 -27.95 -1.07 -13.74
N VAL A 88 -27.13 -0.35 -12.98
CA VAL A 88 -26.90 -0.63 -11.56
C VAL A 88 -28.18 -0.42 -10.74
N ASN A 89 -28.89 0.68 -10.94
CA ASN A 89 -30.16 0.95 -10.25
C ASN A 89 -31.23 -0.09 -10.58
N ASN A 90 -31.36 -0.51 -11.85
CA ASN A 90 -32.24 -1.61 -12.23
C ASN A 90 -31.85 -2.93 -11.54
N SER A 91 -30.55 -3.21 -11.46
CA SER A 91 -30.04 -4.39 -10.75
C SER A 91 -30.34 -4.32 -9.26
N LEU A 92 -30.15 -3.15 -8.62
CA LEU A 92 -30.46 -2.91 -7.21
C LEU A 92 -31.95 -3.09 -6.91
N ALA A 93 -32.81 -2.74 -7.86
CA ALA A 93 -34.25 -3.00 -7.84
C ALA A 93 -34.63 -4.48 -8.09
N GLY A 94 -33.66 -5.37 -8.30
CA GLY A 94 -33.91 -6.79 -8.55
C GLY A 94 -34.44 -7.11 -9.96
N LEU A 95 -34.42 -6.13 -10.88
CA LEU A 95 -34.90 -6.23 -12.26
C LEU A 95 -33.90 -6.96 -13.17
N ILE A 96 -33.51 -8.17 -12.75
CA ILE A 96 -32.62 -9.08 -13.48
C ILE A 96 -33.48 -10.26 -13.95
N PRO A 97 -33.59 -10.49 -15.28
CA PRO A 97 -34.40 -11.59 -15.82
C PRO A 97 -34.00 -12.96 -15.26
N ASP A 98 -34.99 -13.81 -14.98
CA ASP A 98 -34.79 -15.08 -14.31
C ASP A 98 -33.84 -16.02 -15.08
N GLU A 99 -33.88 -15.98 -16.41
CA GLU A 99 -33.03 -16.77 -17.31
C GLU A 99 -31.56 -16.33 -17.23
N ILE A 100 -31.31 -15.08 -16.86
CA ILE A 100 -29.97 -14.48 -16.78
C ILE A 100 -29.38 -14.62 -15.38
N ARG A 101 -30.20 -14.74 -14.33
CA ARG A 101 -29.75 -14.82 -12.93
C ARG A 101 -28.65 -15.86 -12.68
N PRO A 102 -28.75 -17.13 -13.17
CA PRO A 102 -27.71 -18.14 -12.92
C PRO A 102 -26.33 -17.71 -13.41
N PHE A 103 -26.29 -16.96 -14.51
CA PHE A 103 -25.07 -16.44 -15.11
C PHE A 103 -24.64 -15.14 -14.45
N PHE A 104 -25.53 -14.17 -14.27
CA PHE A 104 -25.17 -12.86 -13.70
C PHE A 104 -24.64 -12.98 -12.26
N PHE A 105 -25.25 -13.85 -11.47
CA PHE A 105 -24.80 -14.22 -10.12
C PHE A 105 -23.82 -15.40 -10.10
N GLY A 106 -23.44 -15.90 -11.27
CA GLY A 106 -22.40 -16.91 -11.42
C GLY A 106 -20.97 -16.37 -11.26
N ALA A 107 -20.00 -17.29 -11.21
CA ALA A 107 -18.59 -16.95 -11.04
C ALA A 107 -17.64 -18.02 -11.60
N THR A 108 -16.41 -17.61 -11.93
CA THR A 108 -15.32 -18.55 -12.22
C THR A 108 -14.55 -18.84 -10.93
N LEU A 109 -14.35 -20.11 -10.60
CA LEU A 109 -13.64 -20.54 -9.40
C LEU A 109 -12.13 -20.61 -9.64
N CYS A 110 -11.38 -20.12 -8.66
CA CYS A 110 -9.94 -20.33 -8.55
C CYS A 110 -9.64 -21.12 -7.27
N ALA A 111 -8.99 -22.28 -7.41
CA ALA A 111 -8.65 -23.16 -6.29
C ALA A 111 -7.31 -22.74 -5.67
N LEU A 112 -7.35 -22.03 -4.54
CA LEU A 112 -6.13 -21.64 -3.82
C LEU A 112 -5.77 -22.70 -2.76
N LYS A 113 -4.50 -23.11 -2.72
CA LYS A 113 -3.98 -23.97 -1.66
C LYS A 113 -3.86 -23.21 -0.34
N LYS A 114 -4.41 -23.77 0.73
CA LYS A 114 -4.18 -23.33 2.11
C LYS A 114 -2.87 -23.92 2.62
N LYS A 115 -2.33 -23.33 3.69
CA LYS A 115 -1.10 -23.81 4.34
C LYS A 115 -1.26 -25.20 4.98
N ASP A 116 -2.47 -25.52 5.42
CA ASP A 116 -2.85 -26.83 6.00
C ASP A 116 -3.13 -27.91 4.93
N GLY A 117 -2.81 -27.65 3.66
CA GLY A 117 -3.10 -28.55 2.53
C GLY A 117 -4.56 -28.49 2.06
N GLY A 118 -5.46 -27.81 2.78
CA GLY A 118 -6.84 -27.61 2.36
C GLY A 118 -6.98 -26.69 1.14
N ILE A 119 -8.18 -26.62 0.57
CA ILE A 119 -8.48 -25.76 -0.59
C ILE A 119 -9.41 -24.62 -0.18
N ARG A 120 -9.16 -23.43 -0.74
CA ARG A 120 -10.05 -22.27 -0.68
C ARG A 120 -10.53 -21.94 -2.10
N PRO A 121 -11.79 -22.25 -2.46
CA PRO A 121 -12.34 -21.83 -3.74
C PRO A 121 -12.67 -20.33 -3.67
N ILE A 122 -12.04 -19.52 -4.52
CA ILE A 122 -12.38 -18.11 -4.69
C ILE A 122 -13.30 -17.97 -5.89
N ALA A 123 -14.47 -17.37 -5.70
CA ALA A 123 -15.43 -17.08 -6.74
C ALA A 123 -15.14 -15.70 -7.36
N VAL A 124 -14.62 -15.71 -8.58
CA VAL A 124 -14.44 -14.51 -9.40
C VAL A 124 -15.74 -14.25 -10.17
N GLY A 125 -16.65 -13.51 -9.54
CA GLY A 125 -17.94 -13.15 -10.13
C GLY A 125 -17.83 -12.18 -11.31
N ASN A 126 -18.93 -12.05 -12.06
CA ASN A 126 -19.10 -11.06 -13.12
C ASN A 126 -18.75 -9.64 -12.62
N THR A 127 -17.92 -8.92 -13.37
CA THR A 127 -17.50 -7.54 -13.02
C THR A 127 -18.67 -6.57 -12.84
N LEU A 128 -19.74 -6.67 -13.64
CA LEU A 128 -20.92 -5.81 -13.52
C LEU A 128 -21.69 -6.11 -12.23
N ARG A 129 -21.87 -7.38 -11.87
CA ARG A 129 -22.42 -7.73 -10.55
C ARG A 129 -21.55 -7.19 -9.42
N ARG A 130 -20.23 -7.37 -9.50
CA ARG A 130 -19.29 -6.85 -8.49
C ARG A 130 -19.36 -5.32 -8.39
N LEU A 131 -19.64 -4.62 -9.50
CA LEU A 131 -19.88 -3.18 -9.50
C LEU A 131 -21.15 -2.82 -8.73
N VAL A 132 -22.27 -3.51 -8.99
CA VAL A 132 -23.52 -3.35 -8.23
C VAL A 132 -23.28 -3.57 -6.74
N SER A 133 -22.68 -4.70 -6.37
CA SER A 133 -22.30 -5.03 -4.98
C SER A 133 -21.43 -3.95 -4.34
N LYS A 134 -20.48 -3.37 -5.10
CA LYS A 134 -19.57 -2.36 -4.60
C LYS A 134 -20.23 -1.00 -4.41
N ALA A 135 -21.13 -0.62 -5.31
CA ALA A 135 -21.98 0.55 -5.16
C ALA A 135 -22.87 0.40 -3.91
N ALA A 136 -23.52 -0.75 -3.75
CA ALA A 136 -24.36 -1.05 -2.59
C ALA A 136 -23.58 -0.96 -1.27
N VAL A 137 -22.42 -1.64 -1.18
CA VAL A 137 -21.54 -1.59 0.00
C VAL A 137 -21.13 -0.16 0.32
N ARG A 138 -20.82 0.67 -0.69
CA ARG A 138 -20.44 2.07 -0.47
C ARG A 138 -21.56 2.85 0.21
N SER A 139 -22.81 2.64 -0.19
CA SER A 139 -23.97 3.33 0.39
C SER A 139 -24.27 2.89 1.83
N ILE A 140 -24.13 1.60 2.15
CA ILE A 140 -24.51 1.09 3.49
C ILE A 140 -23.38 0.96 4.50
N ARG A 141 -22.12 1.09 4.09
CA ARG A 141 -20.96 0.77 4.94
C ARG A 141 -21.00 1.45 6.31
N ALA A 142 -21.33 2.75 6.36
CA ALA A 142 -21.31 3.51 7.60
C ALA A 142 -22.39 3.03 8.58
N GLN A 143 -23.64 2.91 8.12
CA GLN A 143 -24.76 2.41 8.91
C GLN A 143 -24.53 0.96 9.38
N ALA A 144 -24.05 0.09 8.49
CA ALA A 144 -23.73 -1.29 8.82
C ALA A 144 -22.61 -1.39 9.86
N ALA A 145 -21.54 -0.59 9.75
CA ALA A 145 -20.47 -0.58 10.74
C ALA A 145 -20.98 -0.18 12.14
N MET A 146 -21.83 0.86 12.22
CA MET A 146 -22.44 1.28 13.49
C MET A 146 -23.32 0.20 14.12
N MET A 147 -24.06 -0.56 13.29
CA MET A 147 -24.96 -1.62 13.76
C MET A 147 -24.23 -2.90 14.21
N LEU A 148 -23.05 -3.16 13.64
CA LEU A 148 -22.26 -4.37 13.90
C LEU A 148 -21.29 -4.21 15.09
N GLN A 149 -20.79 -2.99 15.34
CA GLN A 149 -19.94 -2.70 16.49
C GLN A 149 -20.71 -2.81 17.83
N PRO A 150 -20.02 -3.11 18.94
CA PRO A 150 -18.60 -3.48 19.03
C PRO A 150 -18.33 -4.97 18.77
N ASN A 151 -19.36 -5.81 18.63
CA ASN A 151 -19.18 -7.26 18.63
C ASN A 151 -18.71 -7.83 17.30
N GLN A 152 -19.08 -7.24 16.15
CA GLN A 152 -18.67 -7.72 14.83
C GLN A 152 -17.84 -6.64 14.11
N LEU A 153 -16.56 -6.95 13.91
CA LEU A 153 -15.52 -6.05 13.42
C LEU A 153 -15.05 -6.38 11.99
N GLY A 154 -15.57 -7.46 11.40
CA GLY A 154 -15.14 -7.97 10.09
C GLY A 154 -15.63 -7.17 8.88
N PHE A 155 -16.57 -6.25 9.05
CA PHE A 155 -17.11 -5.43 7.95
C PHE A 155 -17.24 -3.95 8.32
N GLY A 156 -16.70 -3.07 7.48
CA GLY A 156 -16.93 -1.63 7.55
C GLY A 156 -16.20 -0.89 8.68
N VAL A 157 -15.77 -1.59 9.73
CA VAL A 157 -15.14 -1.04 10.94
C VAL A 157 -13.67 -0.65 10.72
N SER A 158 -13.37 0.64 10.86
CA SER A 158 -11.99 1.14 10.90
C SER A 158 -11.26 0.59 12.12
N GLN A 159 -10.00 0.17 11.95
CA GLN A 159 -9.14 -0.39 13.00
C GLN A 159 -9.67 -1.65 13.71
N GLY A 160 -10.70 -2.33 13.17
CA GLY A 160 -11.35 -3.46 13.84
C GLY A 160 -10.41 -4.60 14.23
N SER A 161 -9.49 -4.99 13.35
CA SER A 161 -8.50 -6.03 13.66
C SER A 161 -7.50 -5.61 14.73
N GLU A 162 -7.06 -4.34 14.73
CA GLU A 162 -6.15 -3.81 15.75
C GLU A 162 -6.86 -3.74 17.10
N ALA A 163 -8.10 -3.25 17.14
CA ALA A 163 -8.90 -3.18 18.35
C ALA A 163 -9.17 -4.57 18.96
N ALA A 164 -9.50 -5.56 18.12
CA ALA A 164 -9.69 -6.95 18.57
C ALA A 164 -8.45 -7.49 19.30
N VAL A 165 -7.27 -7.25 18.71
CA VAL A 165 -5.99 -7.71 19.26
C VAL A 165 -5.65 -6.98 20.56
N HIS A 166 -5.76 -5.65 20.59
CA HIS A 166 -5.45 -4.86 21.78
C HIS A 166 -6.39 -5.16 22.95
N ALA A 167 -7.70 -5.27 22.68
CA ALA A 167 -8.68 -5.65 23.69
C ALA A 167 -8.40 -7.06 24.25
N THR A 168 -8.21 -8.05 23.38
CA THR A 168 -7.96 -9.42 23.82
C THR A 168 -6.64 -9.54 24.58
N ARG A 169 -5.60 -8.79 24.20
CA ARG A 169 -4.34 -8.74 24.96
C ARG A 169 -4.54 -8.13 26.33
N ALA A 170 -5.25 -7.00 26.43
CA ALA A 170 -5.52 -6.36 27.72
C ALA A 170 -6.28 -7.30 28.65
N TYR A 171 -7.25 -8.06 28.12
CA TYR A 171 -7.97 -9.10 28.85
C TYR A 171 -7.04 -10.23 29.32
N ILE A 172 -6.21 -10.79 28.42
CA ILE A 172 -5.27 -11.87 28.74
C ILE A 172 -4.23 -11.46 29.80
N ASN A 173 -3.72 -10.23 29.72
CA ASN A 173 -2.76 -9.69 30.68
C ASN A 173 -3.37 -9.49 32.09
N ASN A 174 -4.69 -9.46 32.18
CA ASN A 174 -5.44 -9.32 33.42
C ASN A 174 -6.39 -10.52 33.64
N LEU A 175 -6.08 -11.67 33.03
CA LEU A 175 -6.97 -12.83 33.01
C LEU A 175 -7.16 -13.39 34.44
N PRO A 176 -8.39 -13.41 34.99
CA PRO A 176 -8.66 -14.08 36.25
C PRO A 176 -8.36 -15.58 36.18
N GLU A 177 -7.94 -16.19 37.30
CA GLU A 177 -7.54 -17.60 37.32
C GLU A 177 -8.68 -18.54 36.87
N ASP A 178 -9.93 -18.20 37.16
CA ASP A 178 -11.14 -18.96 36.84
C ASP A 178 -11.80 -18.59 35.50
N ASN A 179 -11.11 -17.77 34.69
CA ASN A 179 -11.58 -17.35 33.37
C ASN A 179 -10.79 -18.03 32.24
N ALA A 180 -11.35 -17.97 31.03
CA ALA A 180 -10.67 -18.38 29.81
C ALA A 180 -11.02 -17.44 28.64
N VAL A 181 -10.14 -17.42 27.64
CA VAL A 181 -10.47 -16.92 26.29
C VAL A 181 -10.67 -18.12 25.37
N VAL A 182 -11.74 -18.14 24.60
CA VAL A 182 -12.08 -19.20 23.65
C VAL A 182 -12.19 -18.60 22.25
N LYS A 183 -11.37 -19.10 21.33
CA LYS A 183 -11.43 -18.75 19.90
C LYS A 183 -12.25 -19.79 19.16
N LEU A 184 -13.18 -19.33 18.33
CA LEU A 184 -14.17 -20.13 17.62
C LEU A 184 -13.92 -20.06 16.11
N ASP A 185 -13.97 -21.20 15.44
CA ASP A 185 -13.86 -21.33 13.98
C ASP A 185 -15.05 -22.15 13.47
N PHE A 186 -15.76 -21.62 12.47
CA PHE A 186 -16.86 -22.33 11.82
C PHE A 186 -16.36 -23.14 10.61
N LYS A 187 -16.89 -24.35 10.43
CA LYS A 187 -16.59 -25.15 9.24
C LYS A 187 -17.19 -24.49 7.99
N ASN A 188 -16.35 -24.03 7.07
CA ASN A 188 -16.76 -23.59 5.73
C ASN A 188 -17.88 -22.52 5.74
N ALA A 189 -17.83 -21.60 6.71
CA ALA A 189 -18.93 -20.74 7.12
C ALA A 189 -19.67 -20.04 5.98
N PHE A 190 -18.92 -19.33 5.11
CA PHE A 190 -19.50 -18.60 3.98
C PHE A 190 -20.35 -19.46 3.05
N ASN A 191 -19.96 -20.71 2.79
CA ASN A 191 -20.68 -21.59 1.86
C ASN A 191 -21.80 -22.40 2.54
N LEU A 192 -21.82 -22.48 3.88
CA LEU A 192 -22.84 -23.24 4.63
C LEU A 192 -23.95 -22.37 5.21
N LEU A 193 -23.71 -21.06 5.38
CA LEU A 193 -24.70 -20.12 5.88
C LEU A 193 -25.97 -20.20 5.03
N LYS A 194 -27.11 -20.45 5.67
CA LYS A 194 -28.38 -20.60 4.94
C LYS A 194 -28.83 -19.26 4.36
N ARG A 195 -29.27 -19.30 3.11
CA ARG A 195 -29.68 -18.09 2.37
C ARG A 195 -30.98 -17.47 2.88
N ASP A 196 -31.89 -18.26 3.45
CA ASP A 196 -33.12 -17.75 4.07
C ASP A 196 -32.81 -16.84 5.27
N VAL A 197 -31.84 -17.20 6.12
CA VAL A 197 -31.35 -16.37 7.23
C VAL A 197 -30.73 -15.08 6.71
N VAL A 198 -29.92 -15.16 5.65
CA VAL A 198 -29.34 -13.97 5.00
C VAL A 198 -30.43 -13.04 4.48
N LEU A 199 -31.42 -13.59 3.78
CA LEU A 199 -32.52 -12.83 3.20
C LEU A 199 -33.37 -12.17 4.29
N ALA A 200 -33.71 -12.90 5.35
CA ALA A 200 -34.45 -12.36 6.49
C ALA A 200 -33.71 -11.19 7.17
N ALA A 201 -32.42 -11.37 7.45
CA ALA A 201 -31.61 -10.32 8.09
C ALA A 201 -31.47 -9.05 7.23
N VAL A 202 -31.34 -9.21 5.90
CA VAL A 202 -31.31 -8.06 4.98
C VAL A 202 -32.67 -7.38 4.89
N GLN A 203 -33.75 -8.15 4.80
CA GLN A 203 -35.10 -7.61 4.77
C GLN A 203 -35.40 -6.77 6.01
N GLU A 204 -34.99 -7.23 7.18
CA GLU A 204 -35.22 -6.55 8.45
C GLU A 204 -34.39 -5.27 8.59
N HIS A 205 -33.08 -5.34 8.31
CA HIS A 205 -32.16 -4.26 8.66
C HIS A 205 -31.78 -3.33 7.51
N PHE A 206 -31.85 -3.82 6.27
CA PHE A 206 -31.47 -3.09 5.06
C PHE A 206 -32.46 -3.35 3.90
N PRO A 207 -33.75 -3.01 4.07
CA PRO A 207 -34.81 -3.34 3.13
C PRO A 207 -34.54 -2.84 1.70
N GLY A 208 -33.87 -1.70 1.52
CA GLY A 208 -33.50 -1.19 0.19
C GLY A 208 -32.50 -2.06 -0.58
N LEU A 209 -31.73 -2.93 0.09
CA LEU A 209 -30.88 -3.93 -0.57
C LEU A 209 -31.60 -5.24 -0.90
N PHE A 210 -32.74 -5.49 -0.24
CA PHE A 210 -33.42 -6.78 -0.29
C PHE A 210 -33.74 -7.24 -1.72
N PRO A 211 -34.25 -6.40 -2.65
CA PRO A 211 -34.56 -6.85 -4.01
C PRO A 211 -33.35 -7.44 -4.76
N PHE A 212 -32.17 -6.81 -4.65
CA PHE A 212 -30.94 -7.30 -5.26
C PHE A 212 -30.44 -8.60 -4.63
N VAL A 213 -30.45 -8.66 -3.28
CA VAL A 213 -30.02 -9.86 -2.56
C VAL A 213 -30.96 -11.03 -2.83
N LEU A 214 -32.27 -10.78 -2.89
CA LEU A 214 -33.28 -11.75 -3.28
C LEU A 214 -33.02 -12.27 -4.70
N ALA A 215 -32.78 -11.39 -5.68
CA ALA A 215 -32.47 -11.81 -7.04
C ALA A 215 -31.21 -12.69 -7.12
N GLY A 216 -30.21 -12.44 -6.26
CA GLY A 216 -28.95 -13.17 -6.26
C GLY A 216 -28.92 -14.49 -5.49
N TYR A 217 -29.76 -14.62 -4.46
CA TYR A 217 -29.70 -15.75 -3.52
C TYR A 217 -31.01 -16.56 -3.43
N SER A 218 -32.13 -16.11 -4.01
CA SER A 218 -33.38 -16.90 -4.03
C SER A 218 -33.31 -18.18 -4.88
N LYS A 219 -32.45 -18.19 -5.90
CA LYS A 219 -32.21 -19.31 -6.80
C LYS A 219 -30.73 -19.67 -6.83
N GLU A 220 -30.44 -20.86 -7.33
CA GLU A 220 -29.07 -21.30 -7.54
C GLU A 220 -28.36 -20.54 -8.66
N SER A 221 -27.04 -20.40 -8.53
CA SER A 221 -26.19 -19.74 -9.53
C SER A 221 -25.04 -20.64 -9.98
N MET A 222 -24.52 -20.36 -11.17
CA MET A 222 -23.55 -21.21 -11.85
C MET A 222 -22.11 -20.87 -11.46
N LEU A 223 -21.35 -21.83 -10.96
CA LEU A 223 -19.91 -21.71 -10.70
C LEU A 223 -19.12 -22.54 -11.72
N LEU A 224 -18.16 -21.93 -12.41
CA LEU A 224 -17.33 -22.59 -13.42
C LEU A 224 -15.94 -22.89 -12.88
N PHE A 225 -15.48 -24.13 -12.99
CA PHE A 225 -14.11 -24.53 -12.65
C PHE A 225 -13.50 -25.37 -13.79
N GLY A 226 -12.69 -24.72 -14.63
CA GLY A 226 -12.25 -25.33 -15.88
C GLY A 226 -13.47 -25.63 -16.76
N GLU A 227 -13.62 -26.88 -17.17
CA GLU A 227 -14.76 -27.37 -17.97
C GLU A 227 -15.96 -27.80 -17.10
N HIS A 228 -15.85 -27.71 -15.77
CA HIS A 228 -16.88 -28.19 -14.87
C HIS A 228 -17.81 -27.09 -14.39
N GLU A 229 -19.09 -27.43 -14.34
CA GLU A 229 -20.13 -26.64 -13.71
C GLU A 229 -20.42 -27.15 -12.29
N ILE A 230 -20.52 -26.22 -11.34
CA ILE A 230 -20.86 -26.46 -9.94
C ILE A 230 -21.99 -25.51 -9.56
N THR A 231 -23.05 -26.05 -8.99
CA THR A 231 -24.20 -25.27 -8.54
C THR A 231 -23.90 -24.59 -7.20
N SER A 232 -24.13 -23.28 -7.10
CA SER A 232 -24.14 -22.54 -5.84
C SER A 232 -25.57 -22.46 -5.32
N SER A 233 -25.92 -23.35 -4.40
CA SER A 233 -27.28 -23.47 -3.84
C SER A 233 -27.44 -22.85 -2.44
N GLU A 234 -26.37 -22.83 -1.63
CA GLU A 234 -26.34 -22.21 -0.30
C GLU A 234 -25.12 -21.30 -0.13
N GLY A 235 -25.13 -20.51 0.95
CA GLY A 235 -24.05 -19.61 1.30
C GLY A 235 -23.96 -18.35 0.45
N VAL A 236 -23.02 -17.50 0.85
CA VAL A 236 -22.62 -16.25 0.19
C VAL A 236 -21.26 -16.41 -0.48
N GLN A 237 -21.10 -15.85 -1.67
CA GLN A 237 -19.95 -16.17 -2.52
C GLN A 237 -18.67 -15.44 -2.11
N GLN A 238 -17.61 -16.19 -1.80
CA GLN A 238 -16.29 -15.65 -1.45
C GLN A 238 -15.63 -14.98 -2.66
N GLY A 239 -15.58 -13.64 -2.66
CA GLY A 239 -15.00 -12.83 -3.75
C GLY A 239 -15.94 -11.72 -4.24
N ASP A 240 -17.22 -11.81 -3.87
CA ASP A 240 -18.21 -10.73 -4.05
C ASP A 240 -18.02 -9.64 -2.98
N PRO A 241 -17.93 -8.34 -3.35
CA PRO A 241 -17.80 -7.26 -2.38
C PRO A 241 -18.88 -7.21 -1.29
N LEU A 242 -20.10 -7.67 -1.58
CA LEU A 242 -21.23 -7.64 -0.65
C LEU A 242 -21.25 -8.83 0.32
N ALA A 243 -20.60 -9.96 -0.03
CA ALA A 243 -20.66 -11.19 0.77
C ALA A 243 -20.20 -11.05 2.24
N PRO A 244 -19.13 -10.30 2.57
CA PRO A 244 -18.74 -10.10 3.97
C PRO A 244 -19.84 -9.41 4.80
N PHE A 245 -20.54 -8.43 4.23
CA PHE A 245 -21.66 -7.77 4.90
C PHE A 245 -22.82 -8.74 5.12
N LEU A 246 -23.22 -9.49 4.09
CA LEU A 246 -24.31 -10.47 4.18
C LEU A 246 -24.04 -11.52 5.26
N PHE A 247 -22.78 -11.97 5.36
CA PHE A 247 -22.37 -12.87 6.42
C PHE A 247 -22.52 -12.19 7.80
N CYS A 248 -21.90 -11.02 7.98
CA CYS A 248 -21.90 -10.30 9.26
C CYS A 248 -23.31 -9.96 9.76
N ILE A 249 -24.21 -9.51 8.88
CA ILE A 249 -25.58 -9.14 9.28
C ILE A 249 -26.42 -10.36 9.66
N ALA A 250 -26.24 -11.49 8.97
CA ALA A 250 -26.94 -12.73 9.30
C ALA A 250 -26.50 -13.31 10.65
N VAL A 251 -25.19 -13.32 10.94
CA VAL A 251 -24.68 -13.84 12.23
C VAL A 251 -24.85 -12.86 13.39
N ARG A 252 -25.26 -11.61 13.13
CA ARG A 252 -25.46 -10.58 14.16
C ARG A 252 -26.39 -11.05 15.28
N GLU A 253 -27.44 -11.79 14.92
CA GLU A 253 -28.39 -12.38 15.87
C GLU A 253 -27.71 -13.30 16.90
N ILE A 254 -26.58 -13.92 16.57
CA ILE A 254 -25.75 -14.66 17.54
C ILE A 254 -24.90 -13.67 18.32
N THR A 255 -24.15 -12.80 17.62
CA THR A 255 -23.08 -12.01 18.24
C THR A 255 -23.59 -11.04 19.30
N VAL A 256 -24.81 -10.49 19.18
CA VAL A 256 -25.32 -9.49 20.15
C VAL A 256 -25.97 -10.09 21.40
N ARG A 257 -26.15 -11.42 21.46
CA ARG A 257 -26.86 -12.11 22.55
C ARG A 257 -25.95 -12.84 23.53
N LEU A 258 -24.65 -12.80 23.30
CA LEU A 258 -23.66 -13.48 24.15
C LEU A 258 -23.36 -12.63 25.38
N THR A 259 -23.09 -13.31 26.49
CA THR A 259 -22.94 -12.73 27.84
C THR A 259 -21.50 -12.67 28.34
N SER A 260 -20.57 -13.25 27.59
CA SER A 260 -19.12 -13.21 27.84
C SER A 260 -18.64 -11.76 28.00
N GLU A 261 -17.76 -11.52 28.98
CA GLU A 261 -17.18 -10.20 29.26
C GLU A 261 -16.44 -9.61 28.06
N LEU A 262 -15.84 -10.47 27.25
CA LEU A 262 -15.27 -10.12 25.95
C LEU A 262 -15.98 -10.94 24.87
N ASN A 263 -16.50 -10.26 23.86
CA ASN A 263 -17.22 -10.88 22.75
C ASN A 263 -16.91 -10.14 21.45
N ILE A 264 -15.99 -10.73 20.68
CA ILE A 264 -15.43 -10.14 19.46
C ILE A 264 -15.55 -11.13 18.33
N TRP A 265 -16.03 -10.67 17.19
CA TRP A 265 -16.14 -11.43 15.95
C TRP A 265 -15.44 -10.67 14.84
N PHE A 266 -14.67 -11.38 14.02
CA PHE A 266 -14.13 -10.88 12.78
C PHE A 266 -14.56 -11.80 11.66
N LEU A 267 -15.66 -11.44 10.99
CA LEU A 267 -16.39 -12.33 10.10
C LEU A 267 -16.84 -13.59 10.87
N ASP A 268 -16.36 -14.76 10.47
CA ASP A 268 -16.64 -16.07 11.08
C ASP A 268 -15.75 -16.40 12.29
N ASP A 269 -14.65 -15.67 12.50
CA ASP A 269 -13.73 -15.90 13.62
C ASP A 269 -14.30 -15.25 14.91
N GLY A 270 -14.79 -16.08 15.84
CA GLY A 270 -15.29 -15.62 17.14
C GLY A 270 -14.21 -15.68 18.23
N THR A 271 -14.22 -14.75 19.17
CA THR A 271 -13.35 -14.72 20.35
C THR A 271 -14.18 -14.29 21.55
N LEU A 272 -14.37 -15.21 22.49
CA LEU A 272 -15.13 -15.01 23.71
C LEU A 272 -14.19 -15.07 24.92
N ALA A 273 -14.43 -14.28 25.97
CA ALA A 273 -13.76 -14.46 27.24
C ALA A 273 -14.67 -14.19 28.44
N GLY A 274 -14.48 -14.96 29.50
CA GLY A 274 -15.26 -14.86 30.72
C GLY A 274 -15.07 -16.07 31.63
N THR A 275 -15.95 -16.17 32.62
CA THR A 275 -16.03 -17.29 33.56
C THR A 275 -16.43 -18.59 32.85
N LYS A 276 -16.17 -19.72 33.52
CA LYS A 276 -16.64 -21.03 33.07
C LYS A 276 -18.14 -21.04 32.73
N GLU A 277 -18.98 -20.46 33.57
CA GLU A 277 -20.43 -20.45 33.43
C GLU A 277 -20.89 -19.65 32.20
N SER A 278 -20.37 -18.42 32.04
CA SER A 278 -20.71 -17.56 30.90
C SER A 278 -20.25 -18.18 29.57
N LEU A 279 -19.04 -18.73 29.53
CA LEU A 279 -18.52 -19.41 28.34
C LEU A 279 -19.33 -20.64 27.95
N LEU A 280 -19.72 -21.49 28.90
CA LEU A 280 -20.54 -22.68 28.60
C LEU A 280 -21.94 -22.30 28.10
N HIS A 281 -22.52 -21.25 28.67
CA HIS A 281 -23.79 -20.70 28.22
C HIS A 281 -23.69 -20.20 26.77
N ASP A 282 -22.71 -19.33 26.50
CA ASP A 282 -22.52 -18.72 25.18
C ASP A 282 -22.12 -19.74 24.12
N LEU A 283 -21.26 -20.71 24.44
CA LEU A 283 -20.93 -21.81 23.52
C LEU A 283 -22.17 -22.61 23.14
N THR A 284 -23.08 -22.85 24.09
CA THR A 284 -24.35 -23.55 23.81
C THR A 284 -25.25 -22.69 22.90
N GLN A 285 -25.30 -21.37 23.12
CA GLN A 285 -26.03 -20.44 22.24
C GLN A 285 -25.45 -20.43 20.82
N VAL A 286 -24.12 -20.32 20.68
CA VAL A 286 -23.43 -20.33 19.39
C VAL A 286 -23.66 -21.64 18.65
N MET A 287 -23.57 -22.79 19.33
CA MET A 287 -23.81 -24.10 18.71
C MET A 287 -25.26 -24.27 18.26
N THR A 288 -26.23 -23.90 19.10
CA THR A 288 -27.67 -24.08 18.82
C THR A 288 -28.12 -23.16 17.68
N ARG A 289 -27.90 -21.85 17.82
CA ARG A 289 -28.28 -20.86 16.80
C ARG A 289 -27.44 -20.98 15.55
N GLY A 290 -26.15 -21.30 15.69
CA GLY A 290 -25.28 -21.61 14.56
C GLY A 290 -25.90 -22.72 13.71
N GLN A 291 -26.32 -23.82 14.33
CA GLN A 291 -26.95 -24.94 13.62
C GLN A 291 -28.24 -24.54 12.91
N GLU A 292 -29.08 -23.70 13.52
CA GLU A 292 -30.27 -23.13 12.86
C GLU A 292 -29.91 -22.37 11.59
N MET A 293 -28.78 -21.65 11.58
CA MET A 293 -28.23 -20.91 10.44
C MET A 293 -27.39 -21.74 9.46
N GLY A 294 -27.22 -23.05 9.70
CA GLY A 294 -26.36 -23.92 8.90
C GLY A 294 -24.87 -23.85 9.25
N LEU A 295 -24.50 -23.15 10.32
CA LEU A 295 -23.14 -23.01 10.81
C LEU A 295 -22.83 -24.03 11.90
N VAL A 296 -21.71 -24.74 11.74
CA VAL A 296 -21.25 -25.72 12.72
C VAL A 296 -19.81 -25.42 13.11
N LEU A 297 -19.54 -25.35 14.40
CA LEU A 297 -18.20 -25.12 14.91
C LEU A 297 -17.24 -26.25 14.49
N ASN A 298 -15.97 -25.89 14.39
CA ASN A 298 -14.88 -26.80 14.13
C ASN A 298 -14.01 -26.96 15.37
N PRO A 299 -14.33 -27.90 16.28
CA PRO A 299 -13.61 -28.03 17.55
C PRO A 299 -12.09 -28.10 17.39
N SER A 300 -11.58 -28.81 16.37
CA SER A 300 -10.14 -28.93 16.10
C SER A 300 -9.43 -27.64 15.69
N LYS A 301 -10.18 -26.62 15.27
CA LYS A 301 -9.67 -25.29 14.93
C LYS A 301 -9.99 -24.23 15.99
N CYS A 302 -10.81 -24.59 16.98
CA CYS A 302 -11.02 -23.76 18.15
C CYS A 302 -9.80 -23.83 19.09
N GLU A 303 -9.56 -22.75 19.82
CA GLU A 303 -8.47 -22.66 20.80
C GLU A 303 -9.02 -22.20 22.15
N ILE A 304 -8.43 -22.70 23.23
CA ILE A 304 -8.72 -22.32 24.62
C ILE A 304 -7.45 -21.74 25.21
N ILE A 305 -7.53 -20.53 25.75
CA ILE A 305 -6.43 -19.83 26.42
C ILE A 305 -6.85 -19.65 27.89
N SER A 306 -6.24 -20.44 28.77
CA SER A 306 -6.43 -20.35 30.22
C SER A 306 -5.31 -21.11 30.93
N VAL A 307 -5.12 -20.82 32.22
CA VAL A 307 -4.26 -21.60 33.13
C VAL A 307 -5.08 -22.53 34.03
N SER A 308 -6.40 -22.37 34.11
CA SER A 308 -7.26 -23.21 34.96
C SER A 308 -7.71 -24.47 34.26
N GLN A 309 -7.24 -25.61 34.79
CA GLN A 309 -7.62 -26.92 34.30
C GLN A 309 -9.14 -27.17 34.40
N GLN A 310 -9.79 -26.57 35.40
CA GLN A 310 -11.24 -26.70 35.58
C GLN A 310 -12.01 -26.06 34.43
N VAL A 311 -11.66 -24.83 34.04
CA VAL A 311 -12.30 -24.11 32.92
C VAL A 311 -11.97 -24.80 31.61
N ILE A 312 -10.71 -25.22 31.42
CA ILE A 312 -10.26 -25.94 30.23
C ILE A 312 -11.07 -27.22 30.01
N ASN A 313 -11.24 -28.04 31.05
CA ASN A 313 -12.01 -29.28 30.98
C ASN A 313 -13.49 -29.00 30.67
N ALA A 314 -14.06 -27.98 31.29
CA ALA A 314 -15.43 -27.57 31.04
C ALA A 314 -15.64 -27.15 29.58
N VAL A 315 -14.81 -26.25 29.04
CA VAL A 315 -14.92 -25.81 27.64
C VAL A 315 -14.69 -26.96 26.67
N ARG A 316 -13.72 -27.86 26.94
CA ARG A 316 -13.46 -29.06 26.12
C ARG A 316 -14.64 -30.03 26.08
N SER A 317 -15.49 -30.05 27.10
CA SER A 317 -16.71 -30.87 27.07
C SER A 317 -17.67 -30.45 25.94
N LYS A 318 -17.66 -29.17 25.56
CA LYS A 318 -18.45 -28.63 24.42
C LYS A 318 -17.66 -28.61 23.10
N LEU A 319 -16.34 -28.42 23.18
CA LEU A 319 -15.44 -28.36 22.02
C LEU A 319 -14.37 -29.48 22.08
N PRO A 320 -14.75 -30.75 21.85
CA PRO A 320 -13.82 -31.86 21.90
C PRO A 320 -12.76 -31.72 20.80
N GLY A 321 -11.49 -31.59 21.18
CA GLY A 321 -10.37 -31.39 20.25
C GLY A 321 -9.86 -29.95 20.14
N ALA A 322 -10.44 -29.00 20.88
CA ALA A 322 -9.89 -27.64 20.96
C ALA A 322 -8.47 -27.64 21.54
N ALA A 323 -7.57 -26.92 20.86
CA ALA A 323 -6.20 -26.78 21.28
C ALA A 323 -6.11 -25.90 22.53
N VAL A 324 -5.35 -26.33 23.54
CA VAL A 324 -5.10 -25.51 24.74
C VAL A 324 -3.80 -24.78 24.53
N ILE A 325 -3.87 -23.45 24.57
CA ILE A 325 -2.76 -22.55 24.28
C ILE A 325 -2.43 -21.79 25.56
N ALA A 326 -1.17 -21.81 25.97
CA ALA A 326 -0.73 -20.99 27.10
C ALA A 326 -0.92 -19.49 26.76
N PRO A 327 -1.33 -18.64 27.72
CA PRO A 327 -1.46 -17.20 27.51
C PRO A 327 -0.24 -16.55 26.83
N THR A 328 0.98 -16.96 27.22
CA THR A 328 2.24 -16.46 26.65
C THR A 328 2.44 -16.81 25.16
N ASN A 329 1.83 -17.89 24.67
CA ASN A 329 1.95 -18.39 23.30
C ASN A 329 0.76 -18.00 22.41
N SER A 330 -0.21 -17.24 22.94
CA SER A 330 -1.46 -16.95 22.26
C SER A 330 -1.34 -15.91 21.14
N VAL A 331 -2.15 -16.07 20.09
CA VAL A 331 -2.15 -15.25 18.85
C VAL A 331 -3.60 -15.01 18.42
N LEU A 332 -3.93 -13.80 17.99
CA LEU A 332 -5.24 -13.45 17.42
C LEU A 332 -5.08 -12.67 16.13
N LEU A 333 -5.84 -13.03 15.09
CA LEU A 333 -5.81 -12.37 13.77
C LEU A 333 -4.39 -12.16 13.21
N GLY A 334 -3.50 -13.12 13.46
CA GLY A 334 -2.09 -13.08 13.02
C GLY A 334 -1.15 -12.21 13.84
N ALA A 335 -1.60 -11.59 14.94
CA ALA A 335 -0.80 -10.79 15.86
C ALA A 335 -0.63 -11.49 17.22
N PRO A 336 0.53 -11.34 17.88
CA PRO A 336 0.79 -11.98 19.17
C PRO A 336 -0.03 -11.30 20.27
N LEU A 337 -0.55 -12.10 21.18
CA LEU A 337 -1.18 -11.62 22.41
C LEU A 337 -0.20 -11.74 23.57
N GLY A 338 0.52 -12.86 23.67
CA GLY A 338 1.55 -13.10 24.69
C GLY A 338 3.00 -12.78 24.26
N SER A 339 3.89 -12.77 25.24
CA SER A 339 5.33 -12.47 25.06
C SER A 339 6.04 -13.51 24.17
N ASN A 340 5.93 -14.81 24.47
CA ASN A 340 6.57 -15.86 23.67
C ASN A 340 6.05 -15.91 22.22
N ALA A 341 4.77 -15.58 22.01
CA ALA A 341 4.18 -15.47 20.68
C ALA A 341 4.84 -14.35 19.86
N THR A 342 5.22 -13.25 20.51
CA THR A 342 5.89 -12.11 19.86
C THR A 342 7.21 -12.56 19.24
N ASP A 343 8.05 -13.22 20.04
CA ASP A 343 9.33 -13.77 19.57
C ASP A 343 9.14 -14.83 18.48
N THR A 344 8.20 -15.74 18.65
CA THR A 344 7.91 -16.81 17.68
C THR A 344 7.53 -16.24 16.32
N ILE A 345 6.67 -15.22 16.29
CA ILE A 345 6.26 -14.57 15.04
C ILE A 345 7.42 -13.78 14.43
N LEU A 346 8.20 -13.04 15.23
CA LEU A 346 9.37 -12.30 14.74
C LEU A 346 10.43 -13.23 14.14
N ARG A 347 10.74 -14.35 14.80
CA ARG A 347 11.68 -15.36 14.27
C ARG A 347 11.19 -15.93 12.94
N LYS A 348 9.90 -16.25 12.83
CA LYS A 348 9.30 -16.69 11.56
C LYS A 348 9.39 -15.62 10.46
N LYS A 349 9.20 -14.34 10.80
CA LYS A 349 9.35 -13.22 9.86
C LYS A 349 10.80 -13.01 9.44
N LEU A 350 11.74 -13.21 10.35
CA LEU A 350 13.17 -13.19 10.08
C LEU A 350 13.57 -14.32 9.12
N GLU A 351 13.05 -15.53 9.31
CA GLU A 351 13.26 -16.66 8.39
C GLU A 351 12.60 -16.44 7.02
N GLU A 352 11.43 -15.81 6.96
CA GLU A 352 10.83 -15.35 5.71
C GLU A 352 11.75 -14.36 4.98
N LEU A 353 12.35 -13.40 5.70
CA LEU A 353 13.31 -12.45 5.13
C LEU A 353 14.59 -13.13 4.64
N ARG A 354 15.19 -14.05 5.41
CA ARG A 354 16.36 -14.84 5.00
C ARG A 354 16.11 -15.64 3.72
N ARG A 355 14.93 -16.25 3.60
CA ARG A 355 14.56 -16.96 2.36
C ARG A 355 14.39 -16.02 1.17
N MET A 356 13.98 -14.77 1.43
CA MET A 356 13.82 -13.77 0.38
C MET A 356 15.16 -13.20 -0.09
N GLU A 357 16.16 -13.10 0.80
CA GLU A 357 17.53 -12.72 0.44
C GLU A 357 18.08 -13.56 -0.73
N GLN A 358 17.89 -14.87 -0.69
CA GLN A 358 18.35 -15.76 -1.78
C GLN A 358 17.60 -15.50 -3.09
N ARG A 359 16.31 -15.17 -3.03
CA ARG A 359 15.46 -15.02 -4.23
C ARG A 359 15.59 -13.65 -4.87
N ILE A 360 15.80 -12.61 -4.07
CA ILE A 360 15.88 -11.24 -4.56
C ILE A 360 17.15 -11.00 -5.36
N GLY A 361 18.23 -11.76 -5.10
CA GLY A 361 19.46 -11.74 -5.88
C GLY A 361 19.32 -12.28 -7.30
N ASN A 362 18.21 -12.98 -7.62
CA ASN A 362 17.93 -13.47 -8.99
C ASN A 362 17.18 -12.43 -9.84
N LEU A 363 16.89 -11.25 -9.30
CA LEU A 363 16.18 -10.18 -9.99
C LEU A 363 17.16 -9.12 -10.45
N ASP A 364 16.80 -8.38 -11.50
CA ASP A 364 17.50 -7.17 -11.89
C ASP A 364 17.54 -6.17 -10.73
N THR A 365 18.65 -5.46 -10.56
CA THR A 365 18.92 -4.60 -9.38
C THR A 365 17.82 -3.57 -9.15
N HIS A 366 17.24 -2.98 -10.20
CA HIS A 366 16.18 -1.98 -10.04
C HIS A 366 14.87 -2.63 -9.56
N ASP A 367 14.50 -3.80 -10.09
CA ASP A 367 13.36 -4.60 -9.63
C ASP A 367 13.56 -5.04 -8.17
N ALA A 368 14.75 -5.54 -7.83
CA ALA A 368 15.12 -5.96 -6.49
C ALA A 368 15.01 -4.80 -5.47
N LEU A 369 15.61 -3.64 -5.76
CA LEU A 369 15.53 -2.46 -4.89
C LEU A 369 14.10 -1.96 -4.73
N TYR A 370 13.33 -1.92 -5.82
CA TYR A 370 11.93 -1.49 -5.78
C TYR A 370 11.09 -2.42 -4.89
N LEU A 371 11.21 -3.74 -5.06
CA LEU A 371 10.49 -4.72 -4.23
C LEU A 371 10.95 -4.66 -2.77
N LEU A 372 12.24 -4.48 -2.52
CA LEU A 372 12.79 -4.35 -1.16
C LEU A 372 12.15 -3.17 -0.42
N THR A 373 12.05 -2.02 -1.07
CA THR A 373 11.53 -0.77 -0.48
C THR A 373 10.01 -0.67 -0.50
N LYS A 374 9.32 -1.26 -1.49
CA LYS A 374 7.87 -1.09 -1.71
C LYS A 374 7.02 -2.32 -1.44
N CYS A 375 7.61 -3.48 -1.13
CA CYS A 375 6.83 -4.71 -0.93
C CYS A 375 7.34 -5.61 0.21
N LEU A 376 8.66 -5.68 0.43
CA LEU A 376 9.27 -6.82 1.12
C LEU A 376 9.83 -6.51 2.51
N SER A 377 10.32 -5.30 2.75
CA SER A 377 10.86 -4.88 4.06
C SER A 377 9.74 -4.65 5.10
N LEU A 378 9.54 -3.40 5.52
CA LEU A 378 8.65 -3.02 6.61
C LEU A 378 7.17 -3.38 6.37
N LEU A 379 6.72 -3.40 5.11
CA LEU A 379 5.31 -3.63 4.78
C LEU A 379 4.81 -5.02 5.20
N ARG A 380 5.70 -6.02 5.32
CA ARG A 380 5.35 -7.37 5.81
C ARG A 380 5.32 -7.47 7.34
N LEU A 381 5.82 -6.45 8.04
CA LEU A 381 5.88 -6.35 9.49
C LEU A 381 4.93 -5.29 10.06
N THR A 382 4.46 -4.33 9.25
CA THR A 382 3.75 -3.14 9.76
C THR A 382 2.53 -3.51 10.62
N TYR A 383 1.67 -4.42 10.16
CA TYR A 383 0.51 -4.86 10.96
C TYR A 383 0.94 -5.47 12.31
N PHE A 384 1.98 -6.31 12.30
CA PHE A 384 2.53 -6.88 13.53
C PHE A 384 3.05 -5.80 14.49
N LEU A 385 3.86 -4.85 13.98
CA LEU A 385 4.43 -3.76 14.79
C LEU A 385 3.36 -2.81 15.34
N ARG A 386 2.25 -2.64 14.63
CA ARG A 386 1.09 -1.87 15.11
C ARG A 386 0.36 -2.60 16.22
N CYS A 387 0.27 -3.92 16.14
CA CYS A 387 -0.48 -4.69 17.11
C CYS A 387 0.34 -5.05 18.35
N ALA A 388 1.66 -5.26 18.25
CA ALA A 388 2.49 -5.81 19.32
C ALA A 388 3.41 -4.74 19.96
N PRO A 389 3.57 -4.72 21.30
CA PRO A 389 4.55 -3.88 21.98
C PRO A 389 5.96 -4.48 21.83
N SER A 390 6.50 -4.48 20.61
CA SER A 390 7.78 -5.12 20.28
C SER A 390 8.93 -4.14 20.10
N TYR A 391 8.78 -2.88 20.49
CA TYR A 391 9.73 -1.80 20.21
C TYR A 391 11.07 -1.95 20.95
N ASP A 392 11.12 -2.77 21.99
CA ASP A 392 12.29 -3.15 22.78
C ASP A 392 12.82 -4.56 22.41
N ASN A 393 12.24 -5.22 21.41
CA ASN A 393 12.59 -6.60 21.08
C ASN A 393 13.88 -6.70 20.25
N PRO A 394 14.91 -7.43 20.73
CA PRO A 394 16.22 -7.48 20.07
C PRO A 394 16.19 -8.13 18.67
N ILE A 395 15.20 -8.98 18.37
CA ILE A 395 15.07 -9.63 17.06
C ILE A 395 14.83 -8.59 15.94
N LEU A 396 14.31 -7.41 16.26
CA LEU A 396 14.18 -6.33 15.28
C LEU A 396 15.54 -5.81 14.79
N HIS A 397 16.55 -5.79 15.66
CA HIS A 397 17.92 -5.43 15.26
C HIS A 397 18.54 -6.50 14.36
N GLU A 398 18.29 -7.78 14.64
CA GLU A 398 18.67 -8.87 13.73
C GLU A 398 17.99 -8.73 12.36
N TYR A 399 16.70 -8.39 12.35
CA TYR A 399 15.94 -8.13 11.12
C TYR A 399 16.56 -6.98 10.31
N ASP A 400 16.91 -5.88 10.97
CA ASP A 400 17.52 -4.72 10.35
C ASP A 400 18.93 -5.02 9.80
N SER A 401 19.69 -5.91 10.47
CA SER A 401 20.99 -6.38 10.01
C SER A 401 20.88 -7.19 8.71
N ILE A 402 19.94 -8.13 8.64
CA ILE A 402 19.69 -8.90 7.41
C ILE A 402 19.17 -7.99 6.31
N LEU A 403 18.33 -7.01 6.63
CA LEU A 403 17.86 -6.03 5.66
C LEU A 403 19.03 -5.20 5.08
N ARG A 404 20.00 -4.81 5.91
CA ARG A 404 21.25 -4.17 5.46
C ARG A 404 22.03 -5.09 4.52
N GLN A 405 22.22 -6.36 4.88
CA GLN A 405 22.93 -7.35 4.06
C GLN A 405 22.28 -7.54 2.68
N ILE A 406 20.95 -7.66 2.64
CA ILE A 406 20.19 -7.74 1.38
C ILE A 406 20.41 -6.47 0.56
N PHE A 407 20.31 -5.29 1.19
CA PHE A 407 20.47 -4.00 0.52
C PHE A 407 21.86 -3.84 -0.11
N THR A 408 22.91 -4.11 0.65
CA THR A 408 24.30 -4.02 0.19
C THR A 408 24.60 -5.03 -0.91
N LYS A 409 24.07 -6.25 -0.79
CA LYS A 409 24.21 -7.30 -1.81
C LYS A 409 23.50 -6.96 -3.13
N VAL A 410 22.26 -6.47 -3.06
CA VAL A 410 21.46 -6.11 -4.25
C VAL A 410 22.14 -5.00 -5.04
N LEU A 411 22.70 -4.00 -4.36
CA LEU A 411 23.32 -2.84 -5.00
C LEU A 411 24.82 -3.00 -5.24
N ASN A 412 25.45 -4.07 -4.73
CA ASN A 412 26.89 -4.23 -4.72
C ASN A 412 27.61 -2.99 -4.15
N LEU A 413 27.23 -2.61 -2.92
CA LEU A 413 27.77 -1.45 -2.20
C LEU A 413 28.24 -1.85 -0.80
N THR A 414 29.40 -1.34 -0.41
CA THR A 414 29.86 -1.36 0.98
C THR A 414 29.43 -0.06 1.67
N LEU A 415 28.78 -0.18 2.83
CA LEU A 415 28.24 0.95 3.56
C LEU A 415 28.79 1.02 4.97
N GLU A 416 29.29 2.19 5.35
CA GLU A 416 29.55 2.56 6.73
C GLU A 416 28.25 2.81 7.51
N ASP A 417 28.33 2.87 8.84
CA ASP A 417 27.15 3.03 9.68
C ASP A 417 26.43 4.36 9.45
N GLY A 418 27.17 5.45 9.20
CA GLY A 418 26.59 6.75 8.82
C GLY A 418 25.78 6.68 7.53
N GLN A 419 26.30 5.97 6.52
CA GLN A 419 25.66 5.79 5.22
C GLN A 419 24.42 4.89 5.33
N TRP A 420 24.49 3.82 6.12
CA TRP A 420 23.34 2.98 6.43
C TRP A 420 22.25 3.74 7.18
N ASN A 421 22.63 4.55 8.18
CA ASN A 421 21.71 5.44 8.87
C ASN A 421 21.01 6.38 7.89
N GLN A 422 21.73 6.97 6.94
CA GLN A 422 21.12 7.80 5.89
C GLN A 422 20.18 6.96 4.99
N ALA A 423 20.61 5.78 4.54
CA ALA A 423 19.81 4.92 3.66
C ALA A 423 18.44 4.57 4.26
N THR A 424 18.39 4.44 5.59
CA THR A 424 17.18 4.11 6.33
C THR A 424 16.21 5.27 6.55
N LEU A 425 16.58 6.50 6.16
CA LEU A 425 15.68 7.64 6.17
C LEU A 425 14.68 7.59 5.00
N PRO A 426 13.52 8.26 5.11
CA PRO A 426 12.64 8.50 3.98
C PRO A 426 13.36 9.21 2.81
N VAL A 427 12.90 8.93 1.58
CA VAL A 427 13.44 9.56 0.37
C VAL A 427 13.38 11.10 0.45
N ARG A 428 12.30 11.66 0.99
CA ARG A 428 12.16 13.13 1.17
C ARG A 428 13.22 13.75 2.09
N LEU A 429 13.87 12.94 2.94
CA LEU A 429 14.90 13.39 3.89
C LEU A 429 16.32 12.99 3.46
N GLY A 430 16.52 12.60 2.20
CA GLY A 430 17.84 12.26 1.67
C GLY A 430 18.19 10.77 1.74
N GLY A 431 17.34 9.94 2.32
CA GLY A 431 17.55 8.48 2.39
C GLY A 431 17.06 7.72 1.17
N ILE A 432 17.04 6.38 1.28
CA ILE A 432 16.55 5.46 0.24
C ILE A 432 15.14 4.94 0.56
N GLY A 433 14.72 5.04 1.82
CA GLY A 433 13.40 4.58 2.29
C GLY A 433 13.40 3.13 2.78
N VAL A 434 14.56 2.51 3.00
CA VAL A 434 14.71 1.18 3.61
C VAL A 434 14.62 1.34 5.14
N ARG A 435 13.43 1.63 5.64
CA ARG A 435 13.22 1.96 7.06
C ARG A 435 13.63 0.80 7.98
N LYS A 436 14.27 1.12 9.11
CA LYS A 436 14.57 0.17 10.19
C LYS A 436 13.28 -0.25 10.91
N SER A 437 13.09 -1.55 11.09
CA SER A 437 11.99 -2.13 11.85
C SER A 437 12.07 -1.75 13.33
N SER A 438 13.27 -1.73 13.92
CA SER A 438 13.53 -1.29 15.30
C SER A 438 13.07 0.16 15.54
N GLN A 439 13.27 1.06 14.56
CA GLN A 439 12.84 2.46 14.68
C GLN A 439 11.34 2.66 14.47
N ILE A 440 10.71 1.86 13.60
CA ILE A 440 9.27 1.99 13.29
C ILE A 440 8.38 1.30 14.33
N ALA A 441 8.88 0.30 15.03
CA ALA A 441 8.10 -0.46 16.01
C ALA A 441 7.40 0.44 17.03
N LEU A 442 8.11 1.43 17.57
CA LEU A 442 7.59 2.37 18.54
C LEU A 442 6.45 3.26 17.99
N PRO A 443 6.65 4.06 16.92
CA PRO A 443 5.58 4.88 16.37
C PRO A 443 4.41 4.05 15.81
N ALA A 444 4.66 2.84 15.33
CA ALA A 444 3.60 1.92 14.88
C ALA A 444 2.70 1.51 16.04
N PHE A 445 3.28 1.07 17.17
CA PHE A 445 2.53 0.65 18.36
C PHE A 445 1.76 1.81 19.00
N LEU A 446 2.41 2.96 19.26
CA LEU A 446 1.78 4.10 19.92
C LEU A 446 0.59 4.65 19.11
N SER A 447 0.76 4.84 17.80
CA SER A 447 -0.33 5.32 16.93
C SER A 447 -1.51 4.36 16.86
N SER A 448 -1.24 3.05 16.91
CA SER A 448 -2.24 1.98 16.90
C SER A 448 -3.09 1.99 18.18
N CYS A 449 -2.44 2.03 19.35
CA CYS A 449 -3.14 2.11 20.64
C CYS A 449 -4.08 3.32 20.73
N ILE A 450 -3.67 4.47 20.18
CA ILE A 450 -4.53 5.66 20.11
C ILE A 450 -5.66 5.47 19.09
N ALA A 451 -5.33 4.99 17.88
CA ALA A 451 -6.29 4.84 16.79
C ALA A 451 -7.44 3.88 17.12
N SER A 452 -7.20 2.86 17.95
CA SER A 452 -8.21 1.87 18.33
C SER A 452 -8.84 2.12 19.71
N ARG A 453 -8.43 3.16 20.45
CA ARG A 453 -8.76 3.34 21.88
C ARG A 453 -10.26 3.26 22.17
N GLU A 454 -11.07 4.02 21.45
CA GLU A 454 -12.53 4.09 21.67
C GLU A 454 -13.19 2.73 21.44
N LEU A 455 -12.80 2.03 20.36
CA LEU A 455 -13.33 0.72 20.04
C LEU A 455 -12.85 -0.35 21.04
N VAL A 456 -11.60 -0.28 21.50
CA VAL A 456 -11.09 -1.17 22.57
C VAL A 456 -11.87 -0.97 23.87
N ALA A 457 -12.15 0.29 24.25
CA ALA A 457 -12.95 0.60 25.44
C ALA A 457 -14.39 0.09 25.33
N ALA A 458 -14.98 0.14 24.12
CA ALA A 458 -16.32 -0.39 23.85
C ALA A 458 -16.39 -1.93 23.89
N ILE A 459 -15.27 -2.61 23.58
CA ILE A 459 -15.17 -4.08 23.60
C ILE A 459 -14.96 -4.61 25.03
N LEU A 460 -14.17 -3.90 25.85
CA LEU A 460 -13.76 -4.41 27.16
C LEU A 460 -14.80 -4.15 28.26
N PRO A 461 -14.83 -5.04 29.29
CA PRO A 461 -15.62 -4.82 30.49
C PRO A 461 -15.10 -3.60 31.25
N GLU A 462 -15.99 -2.96 32.00
CA GLU A 462 -15.74 -1.67 32.66
C GLU A 462 -14.49 -1.67 33.54
N HIS A 463 -14.25 -2.75 34.29
CA HIS A 463 -13.10 -2.91 35.18
C HIS A 463 -11.72 -2.99 34.48
N LEU A 464 -11.68 -3.12 33.14
CA LEU A 464 -10.44 -3.10 32.34
C LEU A 464 -10.27 -1.83 31.51
N ARG A 465 -11.27 -0.94 31.47
CA ARG A 465 -11.23 0.27 30.61
C ARG A 465 -10.17 1.28 31.04
N ASP A 466 -9.77 1.28 32.31
CA ASP A 466 -8.70 2.14 32.82
C ASP A 466 -7.29 1.56 32.63
N LYS A 467 -7.17 0.40 31.97
CA LYS A 467 -5.89 -0.32 31.77
C LYS A 467 -5.46 -0.37 30.30
N ILE A 468 -6.03 0.46 29.44
CA ILE A 468 -5.83 0.40 27.98
C ILE A 468 -5.39 1.73 27.38
N GLY A 469 -4.93 1.67 26.13
CA GLY A 469 -4.58 2.87 25.36
C GLY A 469 -3.48 3.65 26.08
N VAL A 470 -3.77 4.89 26.45
CA VAL A 470 -2.78 5.77 27.11
C VAL A 470 -2.48 5.40 28.57
N GLN A 471 -3.32 4.56 29.18
CA GLN A 471 -3.12 4.07 30.55
C GLN A 471 -2.45 2.68 30.59
N ASP A 472 -2.26 2.03 29.43
CA ASP A 472 -1.53 0.77 29.34
C ASP A 472 -0.03 1.00 29.64
N GLN A 473 0.57 0.15 30.49
CA GLN A 473 1.96 0.33 30.91
C GLN A 473 2.95 0.31 29.72
N LYS A 474 2.74 -0.57 28.73
CA LYS A 474 3.58 -0.62 27.52
C LYS A 474 3.42 0.64 26.68
N PHE A 475 2.22 1.24 26.65
CA PHE A 475 2.07 2.55 26.03
C PHE A 475 2.83 3.63 26.81
N ILE A 476 2.71 3.68 28.13
CA ILE A 476 3.38 4.69 28.97
C ILE A 476 4.90 4.59 28.79
N ASP A 477 5.46 3.39 28.92
CA ASP A 477 6.89 3.13 28.73
C ASP A 477 7.34 3.56 27.33
N GLY A 478 6.58 3.17 26.30
CA GLY A 478 6.87 3.55 24.91
C GLY A 478 6.80 5.07 24.70
N ALA A 479 5.81 5.75 25.28
CA ALA A 479 5.66 7.20 25.17
C ALA A 479 6.82 7.94 25.85
N MET A 480 7.32 7.45 26.99
CA MET A 480 8.52 7.97 27.64
C MET A 480 9.76 7.79 26.76
N ILE A 481 9.95 6.61 26.15
CA ILE A 481 11.04 6.38 25.19
C ILE A 481 10.92 7.35 24.02
N TRP A 482 9.71 7.56 23.51
CA TRP A 482 9.47 8.47 22.39
C TRP A 482 9.79 9.92 22.74
N ASP A 483 9.38 10.39 23.92
CA ASP A 483 9.68 11.74 24.41
C ASP A 483 11.20 11.95 24.55
N ASN A 484 11.94 10.95 25.05
CA ASN A 484 13.39 11.03 25.15
C ASN A 484 14.08 11.15 23.78
N LEU A 485 13.48 10.59 22.72
CA LEU A 485 14.02 10.67 21.36
C LEU A 485 13.70 11.99 20.65
N THR A 486 12.65 12.70 21.05
CA THR A 486 12.06 13.77 20.24
C THR A 486 11.72 15.07 20.97
N GLY A 487 11.65 15.05 22.30
CA GLY A 487 11.08 16.13 23.12
C GLY A 487 9.56 15.96 23.27
N SER A 488 9.06 16.03 24.50
CA SER A 488 7.64 15.80 24.82
C SER A 488 6.71 16.84 24.17
N GLU A 489 7.21 18.04 23.88
CA GLU A 489 6.53 19.11 23.16
C GLU A 489 6.21 18.77 21.70
N THR A 490 6.91 17.81 21.11
CA THR A 490 6.69 17.40 19.71
C THR A 490 5.63 16.30 19.58
N ARG A 491 5.09 15.81 20.70
CA ARG A 491 4.14 14.71 20.73
C ARG A 491 2.91 14.99 19.86
N PRO A 492 2.52 14.05 18.98
CA PRO A 492 1.32 14.23 18.16
C PRO A 492 0.07 14.46 19.02
N ALA A 493 -0.66 15.54 18.70
CA ALA A 493 -1.93 15.88 19.32
C ALA A 493 -3.14 15.53 18.41
N PRO A 494 -4.35 15.39 18.97
CA PRO A 494 -5.57 15.32 18.17
C PRO A 494 -5.68 16.51 17.18
N PRO A 495 -6.27 16.30 15.99
CA PRO A 495 -6.89 15.07 15.52
C PRO A 495 -5.91 14.11 14.84
N ASN A 496 -4.59 14.36 14.79
CA ASN A 496 -3.68 13.57 13.95
C ASN A 496 -2.85 12.52 14.71
N ASN A 497 -2.99 12.45 16.04
CA ASN A 497 -2.27 11.50 16.89
C ASN A 497 -2.57 10.02 16.63
N TYR A 498 -3.61 9.68 15.87
CA TYR A 498 -3.85 8.31 15.41
C TYR A 498 -2.97 7.91 14.20
N LYS A 499 -2.32 8.86 13.52
CA LYS A 499 -1.54 8.61 12.31
C LYS A 499 -0.10 8.25 12.64
N GLN A 500 0.33 7.05 12.26
CA GLN A 500 1.71 6.58 12.45
C GLN A 500 2.78 7.55 11.91
N SER A 501 2.51 8.19 10.77
CA SER A 501 3.45 9.13 10.15
C SER A 501 3.75 10.35 11.01
N HIS A 502 2.84 10.75 11.91
CA HIS A 502 3.05 11.89 12.81
C HIS A 502 3.90 11.51 14.02
N TRP A 503 3.92 10.22 14.41
CA TRP A 503 4.83 9.71 15.43
C TRP A 503 6.23 9.43 14.89
N ASP A 504 6.33 8.94 13.64
CA ASP A 504 7.60 8.64 12.98
C ASP A 504 8.31 9.88 12.44
N GLY A 505 7.55 10.90 12.00
CA GLY A 505 8.07 12.13 11.41
C GLY A 505 9.13 12.83 12.25
N PRO A 506 8.86 13.18 13.52
CA PRO A 506 9.83 13.83 14.41
C PRO A 506 11.12 13.01 14.60
N ILE A 507 11.00 11.69 14.74
CA ILE A 507 12.17 10.79 14.90
C ILE A 507 13.12 10.91 13.70
N VAL A 508 12.58 10.78 12.48
CA VAL A 508 13.42 10.85 11.27
C VAL A 508 13.92 12.26 10.98
N GLU A 509 13.17 13.28 11.37
CA GLU A 509 13.55 14.67 11.20
C GLU A 509 14.70 15.04 12.15
N ASN A 510 14.68 14.56 13.38
CA ASN A 510 15.80 14.70 14.33
C ASN A 510 17.05 14.00 13.80
N ILE A 511 16.97 12.71 13.45
CA ILE A 511 18.12 11.95 12.91
C ILE A 511 18.75 12.68 11.72
N ALA A 512 17.91 13.12 10.79
CA ALA A 512 18.37 13.71 9.55
C ALA A 512 18.88 15.15 9.76
N SER A 513 18.37 15.88 10.77
CA SER A 513 18.88 17.21 11.16
C SER A 513 20.22 17.11 11.87
N THR A 514 20.38 16.18 12.81
CA THR A 514 21.66 15.89 13.46
C THR A 514 22.73 15.54 12.43
N MET A 515 22.41 14.67 11.47
CA MET A 515 23.32 14.31 10.37
C MET A 515 23.73 15.52 9.51
N LEU A 516 22.82 16.46 9.25
CA LEU A 516 23.13 17.67 8.48
C LEU A 516 23.97 18.67 9.27
N GLN A 517 23.76 18.75 10.59
CA GLN A 517 24.52 19.63 11.49
C GLN A 517 25.93 19.10 11.77
N SER A 518 26.13 17.78 11.72
CA SER A 518 27.42 17.15 11.99
C SER A 518 28.41 17.18 10.82
N VAL A 519 28.02 17.68 9.64
CA VAL A 519 28.87 17.71 8.44
C VAL A 519 29.03 19.12 7.87
N SER A 520 30.11 19.32 7.12
CA SER A 520 30.44 20.59 6.46
C SER A 520 30.85 20.37 5.00
N GLY A 521 31.17 21.46 4.28
CA GLY A 521 31.73 21.39 2.92
C GLY A 521 30.87 20.59 1.92
N LYS A 522 31.52 19.67 1.19
CA LYS A 522 30.88 18.84 0.14
C LYS A 522 29.80 17.91 0.69
N ASP A 523 29.97 17.36 1.88
CA ASP A 523 28.96 16.48 2.49
C ASP A 523 27.69 17.22 2.89
N ARG A 524 27.84 18.44 3.44
CA ARG A 524 26.70 19.30 3.71
C ARG A 524 25.93 19.65 2.43
N ALA A 525 26.65 20.05 1.38
CA ALA A 525 26.06 20.35 0.08
C ALA A 525 25.34 19.13 -0.53
N ARG A 526 25.94 17.94 -0.42
CA ARG A 526 25.33 16.67 -0.84
C ARG A 526 24.03 16.41 -0.10
N LEU A 527 24.04 16.44 1.24
CA LEU A 527 22.86 16.18 2.07
C LEU A 527 21.71 17.15 1.76
N LEU A 528 21.99 18.44 1.59
CA LEU A 528 20.99 19.43 1.19
C LEU A 528 20.40 19.13 -0.20
N ALA A 529 21.24 18.79 -1.17
CA ALA A 529 20.79 18.49 -2.52
C ALA A 529 19.93 17.23 -2.61
N VAL A 530 20.32 16.14 -1.93
CA VAL A 530 19.54 14.88 -1.95
C VAL A 530 18.22 14.96 -1.17
N ARG A 531 18.12 15.96 -0.27
CA ARG A 531 16.90 16.34 0.47
C ARG A 531 15.98 17.28 -0.31
N ALA A 532 16.48 17.89 -1.38
CA ALA A 532 15.68 18.82 -2.18
C ALA A 532 14.46 18.09 -2.79
N PRO A 533 13.32 18.79 -2.96
CA PRO A 533 12.15 18.23 -3.62
C PRO A 533 12.50 17.60 -4.98
N HIS A 534 11.95 16.41 -5.25
CA HIS A 534 12.14 15.64 -6.49
C HIS A 534 13.55 15.07 -6.75
N ALA A 535 14.53 15.29 -5.87
CA ALA A 535 15.89 14.76 -6.05
C ALA A 535 15.95 13.23 -6.05
N GLY A 536 15.10 12.59 -5.24
CA GLY A 536 15.06 11.13 -5.08
C GLY A 536 13.96 10.42 -5.88
N ASP A 537 13.30 11.08 -6.84
CA ASP A 537 12.12 10.51 -7.51
C ASP A 537 12.44 9.26 -8.34
N PHE A 538 13.68 9.09 -8.80
CA PHE A 538 14.12 7.86 -9.47
C PHE A 538 13.97 6.61 -8.57
N LEU A 539 14.08 6.74 -7.24
CA LEU A 539 13.88 5.65 -6.28
C LEU A 539 12.40 5.27 -6.09
N LEU A 540 11.50 6.13 -6.57
CA LEU A 540 10.05 5.94 -6.51
C LEU A 540 9.48 5.40 -7.82
N ALA A 541 10.30 5.35 -8.87
CA ALA A 541 9.92 4.93 -10.20
C ALA A 541 9.69 3.41 -10.25
N VAL A 542 8.55 2.99 -10.81
CA VAL A 542 8.32 1.56 -11.08
C VAL A 542 9.26 1.12 -12.20
N PRO A 543 10.02 0.02 -12.07
CA PRO A 543 10.89 -0.48 -13.13
C PRO A 543 10.09 -0.95 -14.38
N ASN A 544 9.89 -0.05 -15.34
CA ASN A 544 9.11 -0.34 -16.54
C ASN A 544 9.78 0.28 -17.78
N SER A 545 10.20 -0.59 -18.72
CA SER A 545 10.88 -0.16 -19.95
C SER A 545 9.95 0.61 -20.89
N SER A 546 8.68 0.21 -20.98
CA SER A 546 7.68 0.88 -21.84
C SER A 546 7.39 2.31 -21.38
N LEU A 547 7.49 2.58 -20.07
CA LEU A 547 7.32 3.91 -19.49
C LEU A 547 8.63 4.72 -19.46
N GLY A 548 9.75 4.13 -19.87
CA GLY A 548 11.08 4.75 -19.79
C GLY A 548 11.59 4.95 -18.36
N THR A 549 11.00 4.26 -17.38
CA THR A 549 11.34 4.38 -15.95
C THR A 549 12.26 3.26 -15.46
N ARG A 550 12.49 2.20 -16.25
CA ARG A 550 13.52 1.20 -15.95
C ARG A 550 14.92 1.84 -16.02
N ILE A 551 15.70 1.66 -14.97
CA ILE A 551 17.09 2.09 -14.85
C ILE A 551 17.92 0.82 -14.82
N ASP A 552 19.03 0.79 -15.56
CA ASP A 552 19.92 -0.36 -15.57
C ASP A 552 20.67 -0.53 -14.23
N PRO A 553 21.20 -1.75 -13.93
CA PRO A 553 21.86 -2.04 -12.67
C PRO A 553 22.99 -1.09 -12.26
N GLN A 554 23.84 -0.67 -13.20
CA GLN A 554 24.96 0.21 -12.87
C GLN A 554 24.47 1.64 -12.59
N THR A 555 23.54 2.14 -13.39
CA THR A 555 22.97 3.47 -13.15
C THR A 555 22.26 3.55 -11.81
N ILE A 556 21.46 2.54 -11.41
CA ILE A 556 20.77 2.58 -10.12
C ILE A 556 21.76 2.49 -8.95
N ARG A 557 22.80 1.64 -9.07
CA ARG A 557 23.89 1.54 -8.09
C ARG A 557 24.61 2.87 -7.92
N ILE A 558 25.05 3.49 -9.02
CA ILE A 558 25.75 4.78 -9.02
C ILE A 558 24.85 5.88 -8.42
N GLY A 559 23.59 5.95 -8.81
CA GLY A 559 22.63 6.92 -8.28
C GLY A 559 22.42 6.78 -6.77
N VAL A 560 22.33 5.55 -6.26
CA VAL A 560 22.26 5.29 -4.81
C VAL A 560 23.58 5.63 -4.12
N ALA A 561 24.72 5.28 -4.71
CA ALA A 561 26.04 5.53 -4.14
C ALA A 561 26.34 7.03 -4.03
N LEU A 562 26.10 7.81 -5.10
CA LEU A 562 26.19 9.28 -5.07
C LEU A 562 25.30 9.87 -3.97
N ARG A 563 24.08 9.33 -3.83
CA ARG A 563 23.12 9.79 -2.85
C ARG A 563 23.58 9.51 -1.42
N LEU A 564 24.28 8.40 -1.17
CA LEU A 564 24.78 8.00 0.15
C LEU A 564 26.23 8.42 0.42
N ALA A 565 26.93 9.02 -0.55
CA ALA A 565 28.40 9.17 -0.54
C ALA A 565 29.14 7.83 -0.36
N ALA A 566 28.61 6.76 -0.95
CA ALA A 566 29.28 5.46 -0.96
C ALA A 566 30.32 5.40 -2.09
N PRO A 567 31.44 4.65 -1.91
CA PRO A 567 32.39 4.39 -2.98
C PRO A 567 31.73 3.76 -4.21
N ILE A 568 32.13 4.22 -5.40
CA ILE A 568 31.58 3.81 -6.70
C ILE A 568 32.63 3.06 -7.52
N LEU A 569 33.85 3.60 -7.54
CA LEU A 569 34.95 3.15 -8.38
C LEU A 569 36.21 2.98 -7.52
N ALA A 570 37.15 2.15 -7.97
CA ALA A 570 38.54 2.29 -7.56
C ALA A 570 39.11 3.63 -8.07
N GLU A 571 40.08 4.17 -7.34
CA GLU A 571 40.82 5.36 -7.77
C GLU A 571 41.62 5.01 -9.03
N HIS A 572 41.54 5.88 -10.05
CA HIS A 572 42.18 5.67 -11.33
C HIS A 572 42.54 7.01 -11.98
N ARG A 573 43.35 6.96 -13.04
CA ARG A 573 43.65 8.14 -13.84
C ARG A 573 42.55 8.36 -14.87
N CYS A 574 41.97 9.56 -14.89
CA CYS A 574 40.92 9.91 -15.84
C CYS A 574 41.50 10.10 -17.25
N ILE A 575 40.73 9.81 -18.30
CA ILE A 575 41.04 10.13 -19.71
C ILE A 575 41.34 11.61 -19.96
N CYS A 576 40.95 12.50 -19.05
CA CYS A 576 41.31 13.90 -19.14
C CYS A 576 42.76 14.21 -18.77
N GLY A 577 43.49 13.22 -18.25
CA GLY A 577 44.86 13.32 -17.75
C GLY A 577 44.94 13.59 -16.25
N SER A 578 43.81 13.87 -15.59
CA SER A 578 43.76 14.09 -14.15
C SER A 578 43.97 12.79 -13.38
N GLU A 579 44.87 12.82 -12.40
CA GLU A 579 45.11 11.72 -11.45
C GLU A 579 44.01 11.61 -10.39
N ALA A 580 43.04 12.53 -10.38
CA ALA A 580 42.04 12.68 -9.33
C ALA A 580 40.64 12.16 -9.72
N ALA A 581 40.54 11.02 -10.45
CA ALA A 581 39.25 10.35 -10.57
C ALA A 581 38.91 9.70 -9.22
N ASP A 582 38.21 10.46 -8.38
CA ASP A 582 37.94 10.06 -7.00
C ASP A 582 37.02 8.84 -6.94
N ARG A 583 37.21 8.02 -5.89
CA ARG A 583 36.40 6.82 -5.65
C ARG A 583 34.90 7.08 -5.52
N PHE A 584 34.46 8.33 -5.29
CA PHE A 584 33.05 8.71 -5.18
C PHE A 584 32.45 9.22 -6.52
N GLY A 585 33.26 9.29 -7.59
CA GLY A 585 32.83 9.66 -8.94
C GLY A 585 32.57 11.16 -9.14
N TYR A 586 32.94 12.04 -8.20
CA TYR A 586 32.64 13.47 -8.30
C TYR A 586 33.37 14.14 -9.47
N HIS A 587 34.59 13.70 -9.80
CA HIS A 587 35.35 14.17 -10.94
C HIS A 587 34.61 13.96 -12.27
N GLY A 588 34.02 12.78 -12.48
CA GLY A 588 33.30 12.46 -13.72
C GLY A 588 32.18 13.46 -14.02
N LEU A 589 31.50 13.93 -12.98
CA LEU A 589 30.40 14.90 -13.09
C LEU A 589 30.85 16.29 -13.59
N VAL A 590 32.12 16.66 -13.39
CA VAL A 590 32.70 17.95 -13.82
C VAL A 590 33.63 17.82 -15.02
N CYS A 591 34.19 16.64 -15.28
CA CYS A 591 35.14 16.39 -16.37
C CYS A 591 34.58 16.79 -17.74
N ARG A 592 35.39 17.50 -18.55
CA ARG A 592 34.98 17.97 -19.89
C ARG A 592 35.15 16.91 -20.98
N LYS A 593 36.02 15.92 -20.76
CA LYS A 593 36.30 14.82 -21.69
C LYS A 593 35.46 13.57 -21.42
N SER A 594 34.79 13.52 -20.27
CA SER A 594 33.87 12.45 -19.91
C SER A 594 32.57 12.55 -20.72
N GLU A 595 32.08 11.39 -21.15
CA GLU A 595 30.83 11.24 -21.91
C GLU A 595 29.59 11.45 -21.04
N GLY A 596 28.40 11.54 -21.62
CA GLY A 596 27.13 11.55 -20.87
C GLY A 596 26.55 12.91 -20.48
N LYS A 597 27.34 14.00 -20.44
CA LYS A 597 26.77 15.35 -20.25
C LYS A 597 25.78 15.75 -21.36
N ILE A 598 26.14 15.44 -22.61
CA ILE A 598 25.31 15.69 -23.79
C ILE A 598 24.09 14.78 -23.78
N ALA A 599 24.28 13.48 -23.55
CA ALA A 599 23.18 12.51 -23.46
C ALA A 599 22.14 12.91 -22.40
N ARG A 600 22.59 13.31 -21.20
CA ARG A 600 21.71 13.84 -20.13
C ARG A 600 20.91 15.05 -20.61
N HIS A 601 21.59 15.99 -21.25
CA HIS A 601 20.97 17.22 -21.77
C HIS A 601 19.89 16.91 -22.80
N GLU A 602 20.18 16.00 -23.73
CA GLU A 602 19.23 15.58 -24.76
C GLU A 602 18.04 14.81 -24.19
N GLU A 603 18.28 13.88 -23.27
CA GLU A 603 17.22 13.04 -22.68
C GLU A 603 16.24 13.89 -21.87
N VAL A 604 16.73 14.80 -21.02
CA VAL A 604 15.88 15.72 -20.25
C VAL A 604 15.06 16.62 -21.19
N ASN A 605 15.69 17.20 -22.21
CA ASN A 605 14.98 18.02 -23.21
C ASN A 605 13.92 17.22 -23.97
N ASN A 606 14.19 15.96 -24.30
CA ASN A 606 13.22 15.08 -24.93
C ASN A 606 12.02 14.78 -24.02
N ILE A 607 12.25 14.56 -22.72
CA ILE A 607 11.18 14.35 -21.75
C ILE A 607 10.32 15.62 -21.64
N ILE A 608 10.93 16.80 -21.52
CA ILE A 608 10.22 18.09 -21.45
C ILE A 608 9.36 18.29 -22.70
N LYS A 609 9.93 18.12 -23.91
CA LYS A 609 9.22 18.24 -25.18
C LYS A 609 8.00 17.30 -25.25
N ARG A 610 8.19 16.02 -24.92
CA ARG A 610 7.13 15.02 -24.92
C ARG A 610 6.03 15.38 -23.92
N SER A 611 6.42 15.79 -22.72
CA SER A 611 5.46 16.20 -21.68
C SER A 611 4.68 17.47 -22.04
N LEU A 612 5.31 18.47 -22.67
CA LEU A 612 4.61 19.63 -23.22
C LEU A 612 3.58 19.20 -24.27
N THR A 613 3.97 18.31 -25.18
CA THR A 613 3.08 17.77 -26.21
C THR A 613 1.89 17.03 -25.58
N THR A 614 2.13 16.16 -24.59
CA THR A 614 1.06 15.46 -23.85
C THR A 614 0.19 16.42 -23.05
N ALA A 615 0.72 17.56 -22.60
CA ALA A 615 -0.05 18.60 -21.91
C ALA A 615 -0.85 19.51 -22.88
N GLY A 616 -0.95 19.14 -24.16
CA GLY A 616 -1.68 19.89 -25.17
C GLY A 616 -0.93 21.11 -25.71
N CYS A 617 0.38 21.19 -25.51
CA CYS A 617 1.22 22.29 -26.00
C CYS A 617 2.34 21.70 -26.89
N PRO A 618 2.07 21.45 -28.19
CA PRO A 618 3.08 20.91 -29.11
C PRO A 618 4.36 21.75 -29.08
N ALA A 619 5.52 21.10 -29.13
CA ALA A 619 6.80 21.78 -29.00
C ALA A 619 7.84 21.21 -29.97
N VAL A 620 8.76 22.08 -30.41
CA VAL A 620 9.90 21.72 -31.28
C VAL A 620 11.20 21.94 -30.53
N ARG A 621 12.20 21.12 -30.86
CA ARG A 621 13.56 21.24 -30.30
C ARG A 621 14.43 22.08 -31.22
N GLU A 622 15.36 22.79 -30.59
CA GLU A 622 16.39 23.59 -31.23
C GLU A 622 15.85 24.52 -32.34
N PRO A 623 14.92 25.42 -32.03
CA PRO A 623 14.32 26.31 -33.02
C PRO A 623 15.39 27.22 -33.66
N PRO A 624 15.42 27.35 -34.99
CA PRO A 624 16.34 28.25 -35.66
C PRO A 624 15.93 29.73 -35.48
N GLN A 625 16.93 30.62 -35.39
CA GLN A 625 16.79 32.08 -35.58
C GLN A 625 15.80 32.82 -34.64
N LEU A 626 15.67 32.39 -33.38
CA LEU A 626 14.83 33.13 -32.39
C LEU A 626 15.50 34.41 -31.86
N CYS A 627 16.83 34.43 -31.75
CA CYS A 627 17.63 35.61 -31.40
C CYS A 627 18.14 36.25 -32.70
N ARG A 628 17.65 37.43 -33.08
CA ARG A 628 18.06 38.13 -34.33
C ARG A 628 18.77 39.46 -34.09
N SER A 629 18.70 39.99 -32.87
CA SER A 629 19.04 41.38 -32.53
C SER A 629 20.53 41.71 -32.51
N ASP A 630 21.41 40.72 -32.38
CA ASP A 630 22.85 40.92 -32.16
C ASP A 630 23.76 40.12 -33.13
N GLY A 631 23.20 39.47 -34.17
CA GLY A 631 23.95 38.59 -35.06
C GLY A 631 24.46 37.29 -34.40
N SER A 632 24.04 36.99 -33.16
CA SER A 632 24.51 35.80 -32.44
C SER A 632 23.81 34.51 -32.89
N GLN A 633 24.57 33.41 -32.98
CA GLN A 633 24.06 32.05 -33.23
C GLN A 633 23.43 31.40 -31.99
N LYS A 634 22.81 32.20 -31.09
CA LYS A 634 22.20 31.68 -29.86
C LYS A 634 20.99 30.80 -30.23
N ARG A 635 21.03 29.53 -29.78
CA ARG A 635 19.96 28.55 -30.03
C ARG A 635 19.47 27.98 -28.70
N PRO A 636 18.25 28.32 -28.24
CA PRO A 636 17.64 27.67 -27.09
C PRO A 636 17.28 26.21 -27.43
N ASP A 637 16.99 25.41 -26.41
CA ASP A 637 16.76 23.97 -26.59
C ASP A 637 15.39 23.63 -27.16
N GLY A 638 14.39 24.51 -26.98
CA GLY A 638 13.08 24.30 -27.56
C GLY A 638 12.11 25.47 -27.40
N ILE A 639 11.01 25.38 -28.15
CA ILE A 639 9.91 26.34 -28.12
C ILE A 639 8.55 25.61 -28.25
N THR A 640 7.52 26.08 -27.57
CA THR A 640 6.14 25.64 -27.80
C THR A 640 5.56 26.28 -29.05
N LEU A 641 4.83 25.53 -29.86
CA LEU A 641 4.17 26.02 -31.06
C LEU A 641 2.91 26.85 -30.74
N GLN A 642 2.34 26.64 -29.56
CA GLN A 642 1.18 27.37 -29.05
C GLN A 642 1.56 28.21 -27.83
N ALA A 643 0.74 29.23 -27.54
CA ALA A 643 0.88 30.05 -26.35
C ALA A 643 0.73 29.20 -25.08
N TRP A 644 1.62 29.39 -24.13
CA TRP A 644 1.59 28.73 -22.83
C TRP A 644 0.74 29.52 -21.84
N THR A 645 1.00 30.82 -21.71
CA THR A 645 0.30 31.78 -20.83
C THR A 645 0.43 33.19 -21.45
N ASP A 646 -0.57 34.05 -21.25
CA ASP A 646 -0.59 35.46 -21.70
C ASP A 646 -0.30 35.65 -23.20
N GLY A 647 -0.75 34.70 -24.03
CA GLY A 647 -0.49 34.70 -25.48
C GLY A 647 0.96 34.41 -25.88
N LYS A 648 1.88 34.20 -24.93
CA LYS A 648 3.30 33.96 -25.19
C LYS A 648 3.64 32.47 -25.28
N GLN A 649 4.45 32.09 -26.26
CA GLN A 649 5.06 30.76 -26.33
C GLN A 649 6.15 30.62 -25.26
N VAL A 650 6.34 29.39 -24.75
CA VAL A 650 7.48 29.07 -23.87
C VAL A 650 8.68 28.75 -24.73
N VAL A 651 9.79 29.44 -24.48
CA VAL A 651 11.12 29.08 -24.98
C VAL A 651 11.92 28.60 -23.80
N TRP A 652 12.51 27.42 -23.87
CA TRP A 652 13.31 26.88 -22.76
C TRP A 652 14.72 26.52 -23.17
N ASP A 653 15.61 26.52 -22.19
CA ASP A 653 17.00 26.10 -22.32
C ASP A 653 17.41 25.42 -21.01
N TYR A 654 17.83 24.17 -21.13
CA TYR A 654 18.18 23.28 -20.03
C TYR A 654 19.68 23.37 -19.70
N THR A 655 20.02 23.19 -18.43
CA THR A 655 21.41 23.05 -18.01
C THR A 655 21.50 22.24 -16.72
N CYS A 656 22.54 21.41 -16.60
CA CYS A 656 22.83 20.66 -15.39
C CYS A 656 24.14 21.15 -14.76
N ALA A 657 24.08 21.66 -13.53
CA ALA A 657 25.25 22.01 -12.73
C ALA A 657 25.73 20.79 -11.92
N SER A 658 27.03 20.67 -11.66
CA SER A 658 27.50 19.69 -10.66
C SER A 658 27.31 20.29 -9.26
N THR A 659 26.54 19.62 -8.39
CA THR A 659 26.27 20.09 -7.00
C THR A 659 27.57 20.33 -6.22
N LEU A 660 28.57 19.47 -6.44
CA LEU A 660 29.80 19.40 -5.64
C LEU A 660 31.01 20.07 -6.31
N ALA A 661 30.80 20.80 -7.42
CA ALA A 661 31.86 21.57 -8.04
C ALA A 661 32.28 22.75 -7.16
N ASP A 662 33.58 23.01 -7.05
CA ASP A 662 34.13 24.02 -6.15
C ASP A 662 33.58 25.44 -6.46
N THR A 663 33.28 25.73 -7.73
CA THR A 663 32.65 26.99 -8.17
C THR A 663 31.31 27.28 -7.50
N TYR A 664 30.54 26.26 -7.13
CA TYR A 664 29.21 26.42 -6.54
C TYR A 664 29.14 26.10 -5.05
N LEU A 665 30.22 25.55 -4.48
CA LEU A 665 30.20 24.99 -3.13
C LEU A 665 29.81 26.00 -2.05
N GLN A 666 30.17 27.27 -2.23
CA GLN A 666 29.76 28.36 -1.34
C GLN A 666 28.25 28.58 -1.29
N TYR A 667 27.52 28.20 -2.34
CA TYR A 667 26.06 28.33 -2.43
C TYR A 667 25.36 27.00 -2.09
N THR A 668 25.87 25.87 -2.60
CA THR A 668 25.21 24.56 -2.43
C THR A 668 25.29 24.02 -1.02
N ARG A 669 26.24 24.50 -0.21
CA ARG A 669 26.31 24.20 1.24
C ARG A 669 25.22 24.91 2.07
N GLU A 670 24.54 25.91 1.49
CA GLU A 670 23.49 26.68 2.16
C GLU A 670 22.09 26.23 1.70
N GLU A 671 21.90 25.98 0.40
CA GLU A 671 20.61 25.62 -0.19
C GLU A 671 20.77 24.57 -1.30
N GLY A 672 20.00 23.47 -1.23
CA GLY A 672 19.95 22.48 -2.32
C GLY A 672 19.28 23.07 -3.57
N GLY A 673 19.90 22.91 -4.74
CA GLY A 673 19.43 23.54 -5.99
C GLY A 673 20.00 24.95 -6.23
N ALA A 674 20.90 25.42 -5.39
CA ALA A 674 21.55 26.72 -5.55
C ALA A 674 22.44 26.80 -6.80
N ALA A 675 23.17 25.74 -7.16
CA ALA A 675 23.98 25.72 -8.37
C ALA A 675 23.09 25.75 -9.62
N ALA A 676 21.97 25.03 -9.59
CA ALA A 676 20.97 25.09 -10.65
C ALA A 676 20.39 26.51 -10.80
N SER A 677 20.01 27.15 -9.69
CA SER A 677 19.46 28.51 -9.68
C SER A 677 20.47 29.57 -10.15
N PHE A 678 21.74 29.40 -9.82
CA PHE A 678 22.82 30.25 -10.34
C PHE A 678 22.93 30.12 -11.87
N ARG A 679 22.90 28.89 -12.39
CA ARG A 679 22.92 28.64 -13.84
C ARG A 679 21.68 29.15 -14.56
N GLU A 680 20.52 29.08 -13.92
CA GLU A 680 19.29 29.68 -14.43
C GLU A 680 19.45 31.19 -14.61
N SER A 681 20.03 31.88 -13.61
CA SER A 681 20.29 33.32 -13.67
C SER A 681 21.23 33.69 -14.82
N GLN A 682 22.28 32.88 -15.06
CA GLN A 682 23.17 33.06 -16.22
C GLN A 682 22.42 32.90 -17.54
N LYS A 683 21.54 31.90 -17.65
CA LYS A 683 20.74 31.66 -18.86
C LYS A 683 19.71 32.77 -19.10
N SER A 684 19.04 33.26 -18.06
CA SER A 684 18.15 34.43 -18.15
C SER A 684 18.87 35.66 -18.67
N ARG A 685 20.09 35.93 -18.20
CA ARG A 685 20.91 37.03 -18.74
C ARG A 685 21.31 36.79 -20.19
N LYS A 686 21.73 35.57 -20.53
CA LYS A 686 22.14 35.19 -21.91
C LYS A 686 21.02 35.39 -22.93
N TYR A 687 19.77 35.08 -22.55
CA TYR A 687 18.60 35.13 -23.43
C TYR A 687 17.61 36.24 -23.03
N GLY A 688 18.08 37.30 -22.37
CA GLY A 688 17.21 38.35 -21.85
C GLY A 688 16.32 39.01 -22.91
N GLU A 689 16.83 39.14 -24.14
CA GLU A 689 16.08 39.67 -25.29
C GLU A 689 14.83 38.85 -25.64
N LEU A 690 14.87 37.52 -25.43
CA LEU A 690 13.73 36.65 -25.74
C LEU A 690 12.55 36.91 -24.81
N ALA A 691 12.79 37.43 -23.60
CA ALA A 691 11.73 37.68 -22.62
C ALA A 691 10.74 38.76 -23.07
N HIS A 692 11.13 39.64 -24.02
CA HIS A 692 10.22 40.65 -24.58
C HIS A 692 9.07 40.00 -25.36
N HIS A 693 9.38 39.01 -26.20
CA HIS A 693 8.42 38.37 -27.11
C HIS A 693 7.91 37.00 -26.62
N TYR A 694 8.70 36.30 -25.81
CA TYR A 694 8.43 34.94 -25.35
C TYR A 694 8.43 34.85 -23.84
N MET A 695 7.87 33.76 -23.31
CA MET A 695 8.11 33.35 -21.94
C MET A 695 9.39 32.50 -21.91
N PHE A 696 10.53 33.14 -21.67
CA PHE A 696 11.80 32.41 -21.53
C PHE A 696 11.87 31.69 -20.17
N VAL A 697 12.13 30.38 -20.19
CA VAL A 697 12.23 29.52 -19.02
C VAL A 697 13.61 28.86 -18.99
N PRO A 698 14.57 29.36 -18.19
CA PRO A 698 15.77 28.59 -17.91
C PRO A 698 15.41 27.40 -17.02
N ILE A 699 15.86 26.20 -17.40
CA ILE A 699 15.60 24.98 -16.65
C ILE A 699 16.94 24.48 -16.10
N GLY A 700 17.24 24.82 -14.84
CA GLY A 700 18.41 24.32 -14.14
C GLY A 700 18.12 23.06 -13.35
N SER A 701 18.99 22.05 -13.44
CA SER A 701 19.08 20.97 -12.46
C SER A 701 20.50 20.84 -11.92
N GLU A 702 20.66 20.10 -10.83
CA GLU A 702 21.96 19.66 -10.38
C GLU A 702 22.14 18.14 -10.56
N THR A 703 23.39 17.70 -10.54
CA THR A 703 23.75 16.28 -10.70
C THR A 703 23.15 15.40 -9.59
N LEU A 704 22.96 15.91 -8.37
CA LEU A 704 22.31 15.14 -7.30
C LEU A 704 20.77 15.18 -7.33
N GLY A 705 20.19 15.76 -8.38
CA GLY A 705 18.75 15.69 -8.68
C GLY A 705 17.92 16.89 -8.21
N SER A 706 18.52 17.86 -7.52
CA SER A 706 17.84 19.11 -7.13
C SER A 706 17.57 19.99 -8.36
N TRP A 707 16.52 20.80 -8.29
CA TRP A 707 16.10 21.69 -9.37
C TRP A 707 16.23 23.15 -8.96
N GLY A 708 16.54 24.01 -9.92
CA GLY A 708 16.53 25.45 -9.71
C GLY A 708 15.12 25.99 -9.47
N LYS A 709 15.02 27.22 -8.98
CA LYS A 709 13.74 27.86 -8.62
C LYS A 709 12.84 28.04 -9.85
N SER A 710 13.41 28.42 -11.00
CA SER A 710 12.68 28.58 -12.27
C SER A 710 12.18 27.23 -12.79
N ALA A 711 13.06 26.24 -12.88
CA ALA A 711 12.73 24.87 -13.29
C ALA A 711 11.61 24.27 -12.44
N SER A 712 11.74 24.38 -11.11
CA SER A 712 10.75 23.85 -10.16
C SER A 712 9.35 24.45 -10.37
N LYS A 713 9.26 25.76 -10.61
CA LYS A 713 8.00 26.45 -10.89
C LYS A 713 7.38 25.95 -12.19
N PHE A 714 8.17 25.90 -13.26
CA PHE A 714 7.71 25.45 -14.58
C PHE A 714 7.28 23.98 -14.60
N LEU A 715 8.09 23.08 -14.06
CA LEU A 715 7.81 21.64 -14.04
C LEU A 715 6.58 21.30 -13.19
N LYS A 716 6.35 22.02 -12.08
CA LYS A 716 5.12 21.88 -11.29
C LYS A 716 3.88 22.30 -12.08
N GLU A 717 3.96 23.41 -12.82
CA GLU A 717 2.86 23.85 -13.67
C GLU A 717 2.61 22.88 -14.84
N LEU A 718 3.67 22.39 -15.49
CA LEU A 718 3.57 21.33 -16.49
C LEU A 718 2.93 20.07 -15.92
N GLY A 719 3.32 19.66 -14.71
CA GLY A 719 2.70 18.55 -13.99
C GLY A 719 1.20 18.76 -13.74
N LYS A 720 0.77 19.96 -13.32
CA LYS A 720 -0.65 20.30 -13.15
C LYS A 720 -1.42 20.21 -14.47
N ARG A 721 -0.85 20.72 -15.58
CA ARG A 721 -1.47 20.61 -16.90
C ARG A 721 -1.55 19.16 -17.37
N LEU A 722 -0.52 18.36 -17.14
CA LEU A 722 -0.56 16.92 -17.41
C LEU A 722 -1.69 16.24 -16.64
N ILE A 723 -1.85 16.51 -15.34
CA ILE A 723 -2.96 15.97 -14.55
C ILE A 723 -4.32 16.42 -15.13
N ARG A 724 -4.45 17.70 -15.52
CA ARG A 724 -5.68 18.22 -16.11
C ARG A 724 -6.04 17.55 -17.44
N VAL A 725 -5.07 17.38 -18.33
CA VAL A 725 -5.28 16.82 -19.68
C VAL A 725 -5.46 15.31 -19.63
N THR A 726 -4.62 14.60 -18.87
CA THR A 726 -4.66 13.13 -18.79
C THR A 726 -5.68 12.59 -17.79
N ARG A 727 -6.16 13.44 -16.87
CA ARG A 727 -6.99 13.08 -15.71
C ARG A 727 -6.35 12.05 -14.76
N ASP A 728 -5.07 11.69 -14.96
CA ASP A 728 -4.33 10.81 -14.04
C ASP A 728 -3.70 11.67 -12.93
N PRO A 729 -4.10 11.50 -11.65
CA PRO A 729 -3.51 12.25 -10.54
C PRO A 729 -2.01 11.99 -10.34
N ARG A 730 -1.47 10.91 -10.92
CA ARG A 730 -0.04 10.55 -10.85
C ARG A 730 0.78 11.09 -12.02
N ALA A 731 0.17 11.71 -13.02
CA ALA A 731 0.89 12.16 -14.23
C ALA A 731 2.07 13.08 -13.92
N ALA A 732 1.92 13.99 -12.94
CA ALA A 732 3.01 14.84 -12.47
C ALA A 732 4.14 14.03 -11.82
N SER A 733 3.82 13.02 -11.02
CA SER A 733 4.83 12.14 -10.41
C SER A 733 5.62 11.38 -11.48
N PHE A 734 4.96 10.86 -12.51
CA PHE A 734 5.64 10.19 -13.62
C PHE A 734 6.54 11.11 -14.44
N LEU A 735 6.21 12.41 -14.56
CA LEU A 735 7.13 13.39 -15.15
C LEU A 735 8.43 13.48 -14.33
N PHE A 736 8.33 13.74 -13.02
CA PHE A 736 9.53 13.90 -12.19
C PHE A 736 10.34 12.60 -12.05
N GLN A 737 9.69 11.43 -12.01
CA GLN A 737 10.39 10.13 -12.04
C GLN A 737 11.24 9.96 -13.30
N ARG A 738 10.70 10.29 -14.48
CA ARG A 738 11.44 10.20 -15.75
C ARG A 738 12.58 11.20 -15.81
N LEU A 739 12.36 12.44 -15.37
CA LEU A 739 13.41 13.45 -15.31
C LEU A 739 14.54 13.06 -14.34
N SER A 740 14.18 12.58 -13.15
CA SER A 740 15.13 12.12 -12.15
C SER A 740 15.95 10.92 -12.67
N ALA A 741 15.31 9.95 -13.33
CA ALA A 741 15.99 8.82 -13.96
C ALA A 741 16.97 9.28 -15.07
N ALA A 742 16.57 10.21 -15.94
CA ALA A 742 17.44 10.76 -16.99
C ALA A 742 18.68 11.45 -16.42
N VAL A 743 18.53 12.21 -15.32
CA VAL A 743 19.67 12.83 -14.62
C VAL A 743 20.64 11.74 -14.12
N GLN A 744 20.13 10.67 -13.51
CA GLN A 744 20.98 9.59 -12.99
C GLN A 744 21.66 8.78 -14.11
N ARG A 745 20.98 8.47 -15.22
CA ARG A 745 21.60 7.84 -16.41
C ARG A 745 22.77 8.68 -16.92
N GLY A 746 22.55 9.98 -17.06
CA GLY A 746 23.59 10.93 -17.42
C GLY A 746 24.77 10.95 -16.46
N ASN A 747 24.52 10.91 -15.16
CA ASN A 747 25.57 10.83 -14.13
C ASN A 747 26.38 9.54 -14.24
N ALA A 748 25.70 8.40 -14.43
CA ALA A 748 26.35 7.12 -14.59
C ALA A 748 27.28 7.12 -15.81
N CYS A 749 26.81 7.61 -16.96
CA CYS A 749 27.67 7.80 -18.14
C CYS A 749 28.85 8.73 -17.86
N CYS A 750 28.64 9.84 -17.12
CA CYS A 750 29.72 10.76 -16.76
C CYS A 750 30.80 10.10 -15.89
N ILE A 751 30.40 9.23 -14.97
CA ILE A 751 31.30 8.56 -14.03
C ILE A 751 32.02 7.40 -14.71
N LEU A 752 31.30 6.60 -15.50
CA LEU A 752 31.90 5.48 -16.24
C LEU A 752 32.82 5.96 -17.37
N GLY A 753 32.48 7.10 -18.00
CA GLY A 753 33.27 7.72 -19.06
C GLY A 753 34.57 8.39 -18.61
N THR A 754 34.98 8.29 -17.34
CA THR A 754 36.33 8.71 -16.92
C THR A 754 37.40 7.67 -17.24
N ARG A 755 37.01 6.43 -17.54
CA ARG A 755 37.89 5.28 -17.72
C ARG A 755 38.62 5.31 -19.07
N PRO A 756 39.91 4.93 -19.13
CA PRO A 756 40.61 4.61 -20.38
C PRO A 756 39.96 3.41 -21.08
N SER A 757 39.95 3.39 -22.41
CA SER A 757 39.31 2.32 -23.22
C SER A 757 39.98 0.94 -23.14
N SER A 758 41.07 0.80 -22.36
CA SER A 758 41.93 -0.39 -22.32
C SER A 758 41.79 -1.24 -21.05
N GLU A 759 40.94 -0.87 -20.09
CA GLU A 759 40.76 -1.63 -18.83
C GLU A 759 39.39 -2.35 -18.82
N GLU A 760 39.38 -3.64 -18.47
CA GLU A 760 38.15 -4.45 -18.41
C GLU A 760 37.25 -4.05 -17.21
N LEU A 761 35.93 -4.23 -17.34
CA LEU A 761 34.94 -3.80 -16.35
C LEU A 761 35.14 -4.42 -14.95
N ASP A 762 35.69 -5.63 -14.88
CA ASP A 762 35.76 -6.45 -13.66
C ASP A 762 36.98 -6.14 -12.76
N GLU A 763 38.00 -5.42 -13.26
CA GLU A 763 39.22 -5.11 -12.51
C GLU A 763 39.09 -3.89 -11.57
N ILE A 764 37.99 -3.12 -11.67
CA ILE A 764 37.92 -1.72 -11.15
C ILE A 764 36.78 -1.50 -10.15
N PHE A 765 35.82 -2.41 -10.04
CA PHE A 765 34.79 -2.27 -9.01
C PHE A 765 35.38 -2.67 -7.65
N ALA A 766 35.16 -1.81 -6.64
CA ALA A 766 35.31 -2.24 -5.26
C ALA A 766 34.27 -3.35 -5.02
N LEU A 767 34.72 -4.60 -5.14
CA LEU A 767 33.99 -5.80 -4.71
C LEU A 767 33.83 -5.80 -3.18
#